data_AF-A0A7W4IG97-F1
#
_entry.id   AF-A0A7W4IG97-F1
#
_cell.length_a   1.000
_cell.length_b   1.000
_cell.length_c   1.000
_cell.angle_alpha   90.00
_cell.angle_beta   90.00
_cell.angle_gamma   90.00
#
_symmetry.space_group_name_H-M   'P 1'
#
loop_
_entity.id
_entity.type
_entity.pdbx_description
1 polymer ?
#
loop_
_entity_poly.entity_id
_entity_poly.type
_entity_poly.pdbx_seq_one_letter_code
_entity_poly.pdbx_strand_id
1 'polypeptide(L)'
;MNAFPQRRHHRSAALAAALFLAAVGAAKADETFDPASLRLDQVQVIGSHNSYHAGVEPGILAEIGRTSPDLARLLDYAHPPLSTQLDQGVRQLELDIYADSQGGRFADPHRPGHPEEKWPLPPAEAALMRQPGLKVMHIPDIDQHATCQPLKACLQEIRTWSHAHPDHVPVFVILEIEQSNDVPGTTPAELFNAGAFDTLDETIRSVFAPNDLLTPDDVRGRDPSLSAAVSARGWPTLARSRGKIVFLLDQRDNGPLYLEGHPSLRGRVAFTNAAPDAPDAAFAELNDGPTDRITALVRRHLLVRTRADVNTIEARDGRIARRDAMLASGAQIVSTDYPDGEPARWSGYRVGFPAGGAARCNPVTAPAGCIAQGIEPAGRHGLHLRRVVMVMRHGIRSPLPGQEPGEATVPGGWPRWEVAPGDLTPRGAAGMRATGRFEREWLDQNGLIPARGCPAPQTLAIRANSEPRTVASAEAFTRGFAPACSISVTHLRPGVPDPIFSALDADPTRFDMRAIVRRLPDADRVFARRTDALAALARLVRCNGGLCSFLTSVNRVQPDGANHGLILAGPIREGSSIAEALMLAYLDGKPETRLDGASVGAAQLGLFSALHAAMLNSIVRPPAIGEPLSRDLRERLIADLTETSGPDFRLYVGHDDTIAPLLGLMDTHVRAPGYAPDEIPVGSALGFAVYDTDAGKTAIRVFFQSQTPEALRAAPGHARPSLGFPAVPACKAATGLCTPDELISALKTSRAQDPHAPTTGEK
;
A
#
# COMPACT_ATOMS: atom_id res chain seq x y z
N MET A 1 -95.18 1.05 -33.98
CA MET A 1 -95.76 2.41 -33.90
C MET A 1 -94.62 3.42 -33.89
N ASN A 2 -94.69 4.38 -34.81
CA ASN A 2 -94.10 5.73 -34.80
C ASN A 2 -93.10 6.04 -33.67
N ALA A 3 -91.82 6.20 -34.00
CA ALA A 3 -91.20 7.49 -34.37
C ALA A 3 -90.83 8.33 -33.13
N PHE A 4 -89.55 8.58 -32.91
CA PHE A 4 -88.87 9.86 -33.23
C PHE A 4 -87.39 9.81 -32.76
N PRO A 5 -86.50 10.66 -33.32
CA PRO A 5 -85.09 10.33 -33.52
C PRO A 5 -84.08 11.27 -32.80
N GLN A 6 -82.80 10.99 -33.07
CA GLN A 6 -81.60 11.86 -32.96
C GLN A 6 -81.03 12.06 -31.55
N ARG A 7 -79.70 12.06 -31.30
CA ARG A 7 -78.51 12.00 -32.15
C ARG A 7 -77.30 11.66 -31.25
N ARG A 8 -76.42 10.81 -31.79
CA ARG A 8 -74.93 10.79 -31.70
C ARG A 8 -74.27 11.08 -30.35
N HIS A 9 -73.43 10.14 -29.90
CA HIS A 9 -71.97 10.27 -30.05
C HIS A 9 -71.31 8.89 -29.97
N HIS A 10 -70.62 8.50 -31.05
CA HIS A 10 -69.69 7.38 -31.07
C HIS A 10 -68.39 7.79 -30.39
N ARG A 11 -67.91 6.96 -29.45
CA ARG A 11 -66.49 6.64 -29.34
C ARG A 11 -66.37 5.14 -29.08
N SER A 12 -65.96 4.43 -30.12
CA SER A 12 -65.57 3.03 -30.10
C SER A 12 -64.05 2.97 -30.04
N ALA A 13 -63.50 2.14 -29.15
CA ALA A 13 -62.34 1.27 -29.36
C ALA A 13 -61.82 0.78 -28.00
N ALA A 14 -61.34 -0.43 -27.82
CA ALA A 14 -61.53 -1.74 -28.43
C ALA A 14 -60.88 -2.69 -27.41
N LEU A 15 -61.60 -3.73 -27.03
CA LEU A 15 -61.15 -4.78 -26.12
C LEU A 15 -60.57 -5.95 -26.93
N ALA A 16 -59.70 -6.71 -26.27
CA ALA A 16 -59.23 -8.07 -26.55
C ALA A 16 -58.01 -8.24 -27.48
N ALA A 17 -56.90 -8.73 -26.91
CA ALA A 17 -56.62 -10.17 -26.91
C ALA A 17 -55.39 -10.45 -26.03
N ALA A 18 -55.54 -11.41 -25.12
CA ALA A 18 -54.50 -11.96 -24.27
C ALA A 18 -54.02 -13.33 -24.81
N LEU A 19 -52.82 -13.71 -24.37
CA LEU A 19 -52.12 -14.99 -24.55
C LEU A 19 -51.40 -15.23 -25.89
N PHE A 20 -50.11 -14.87 -25.93
CA PHE A 20 -48.99 -15.76 -26.32
C PHE A 20 -47.67 -14.99 -26.17
N LEU A 21 -47.08 -14.99 -24.96
CA LEU A 21 -45.63 -14.82 -24.82
C LEU A 21 -45.14 -15.87 -23.83
N ALA A 22 -44.80 -17.02 -24.39
CA ALA A 22 -43.94 -18.00 -23.74
C ALA A 22 -42.61 -17.31 -23.38
N ALA A 23 -42.15 -17.62 -22.18
CA ALA A 23 -40.92 -17.14 -21.60
C ALA A 23 -39.72 -17.32 -22.55
N VAL A 24 -39.15 -16.20 -23.01
CA VAL A 24 -37.73 -16.10 -23.35
C VAL A 24 -37.09 -15.20 -22.29
N GLY A 25 -37.23 -15.63 -21.03
CA GLY A 25 -36.28 -15.23 -19.99
C GLY A 25 -35.06 -16.12 -20.16
N ALA A 26 -34.22 -15.83 -21.16
CA ALA A 26 -32.89 -16.39 -21.16
C ALA A 26 -32.21 -15.85 -19.90
N ALA A 27 -32.09 -16.71 -18.88
CA ALA A 27 -31.08 -16.54 -17.86
C ALA A 27 -29.76 -16.39 -18.61
N LYS A 28 -29.24 -15.16 -18.71
CA LYS A 28 -27.82 -14.98 -18.94
C LYS A 28 -27.17 -15.62 -17.72
N ALA A 29 -26.66 -16.83 -17.90
CA ALA A 29 -25.64 -17.35 -17.00
C ALA A 29 -24.61 -16.23 -16.85
N ASP A 30 -24.26 -15.88 -15.62
CA ASP A 30 -23.06 -15.11 -15.36
C ASP A 30 -21.93 -15.87 -16.08
N GLU A 31 -21.41 -15.31 -17.17
CA GLU A 31 -20.19 -15.83 -17.77
C GLU A 31 -19.11 -15.67 -16.70
N THR A 32 -18.71 -16.79 -16.10
CA THR A 32 -17.57 -16.84 -15.20
C THR A 32 -16.36 -16.33 -15.97
N PHE A 33 -15.79 -15.22 -15.52
CA PHE A 33 -14.59 -14.64 -16.11
C PHE A 33 -13.48 -15.70 -16.18
N ASP A 34 -12.91 -15.93 -17.38
CA ASP A 34 -11.80 -16.86 -17.59
C ASP A 34 -10.46 -16.10 -17.54
N PRO A 35 -9.65 -16.26 -16.48
CA PRO A 35 -8.34 -15.62 -16.39
C PRO A 35 -7.40 -16.00 -17.55
N ALA A 36 -7.55 -17.18 -18.15
CA ALA A 36 -6.68 -17.63 -19.23
C ALA A 36 -6.82 -16.78 -20.52
N SER A 37 -7.94 -16.06 -20.66
CA SER A 37 -8.21 -15.14 -21.77
C SER A 37 -7.47 -13.79 -21.67
N LEU A 38 -6.99 -13.40 -20.48
CA LEU A 38 -6.28 -12.14 -20.27
C LEU A 38 -4.99 -12.08 -21.08
N ARG A 39 -4.68 -10.93 -21.68
CA ARG A 39 -3.36 -10.69 -22.26
C ARG A 39 -2.35 -10.35 -21.16
N LEU A 40 -1.07 -10.60 -21.43
CA LEU A 40 -0.01 -10.28 -20.48
C LEU A 40 0.03 -8.77 -20.13
N ASP A 41 -0.27 -7.88 -21.09
CA ASP A 41 -0.36 -6.43 -20.86
C ASP A 41 -1.55 -5.99 -20.00
N GLN A 42 -2.44 -6.93 -19.64
CA GLN A 42 -3.62 -6.74 -18.80
C GLN A 42 -3.45 -7.31 -17.38
N VAL A 43 -2.25 -7.79 -17.06
CA VAL A 43 -1.86 -8.28 -15.74
C VAL A 43 -0.83 -7.33 -15.15
N GLN A 44 -0.89 -7.13 -13.84
CA GLN A 44 0.13 -6.39 -13.09
C GLN A 44 0.76 -7.34 -12.06
N VAL A 45 2.09 -7.24 -11.92
CA VAL A 45 2.90 -8.03 -11.01
C VAL A 45 3.81 -7.15 -10.16
N ILE A 46 4.27 -7.69 -9.04
CA ILE A 46 5.32 -7.09 -8.21
C ILE A 46 6.66 -7.72 -8.56
N GLY A 47 7.69 -6.89 -8.64
CA GLY A 47 9.08 -7.30 -8.83
C GLY A 47 9.96 -6.95 -7.64
N SER A 48 11.06 -7.67 -7.47
CA SER A 48 12.16 -7.24 -6.62
C SER A 48 13.23 -6.54 -7.46
N HIS A 49 13.78 -5.46 -6.92
CA HIS A 49 14.96 -4.77 -7.45
C HIS A 49 16.21 -5.43 -6.86
N ASN A 50 17.28 -5.57 -7.65
CA ASN A 50 18.52 -6.26 -7.27
C ASN A 50 18.28 -7.62 -6.59
N SER A 51 17.47 -8.50 -7.22
CA SER A 51 16.93 -9.72 -6.59
C SER A 51 18.00 -10.68 -6.06
N TYR A 52 19.24 -10.58 -6.53
CA TYR A 52 20.35 -11.43 -6.09
C TYR A 52 21.12 -10.85 -4.89
N HIS A 53 20.81 -9.62 -4.46
CA HIS A 53 21.57 -8.87 -3.45
C HIS A 53 21.57 -9.59 -2.10
N ALA A 54 22.71 -10.14 -1.72
CA ALA A 54 22.87 -10.92 -0.49
C ALA A 54 23.09 -10.05 0.77
N GLY A 55 23.25 -8.73 0.57
CA GLY A 55 23.61 -7.76 1.60
C GLY A 55 25.12 -7.62 1.80
N VAL A 56 25.52 -6.43 2.22
CA VAL A 56 26.92 -6.07 2.48
C VAL A 56 27.43 -6.71 3.78
N GLU A 57 28.67 -7.21 3.77
CA GLU A 57 29.32 -7.70 4.99
C GLU A 57 29.36 -6.60 6.08
N PRO A 58 29.02 -6.91 7.36
CA PRO A 58 28.92 -5.90 8.41
C PRO A 58 30.19 -5.06 8.63
N GLY A 59 31.37 -5.66 8.41
CA GLY A 59 32.65 -4.97 8.52
C GLY A 59 32.86 -3.93 7.41
N ILE A 60 32.54 -4.29 6.17
CA ILE A 60 32.61 -3.40 5.00
C ILE A 60 31.57 -2.29 5.16
N LEU A 61 30.33 -2.64 5.51
CA LEU A 61 29.25 -1.68 5.71
C LEU A 61 29.57 -0.66 6.81
N ALA A 62 30.19 -1.10 7.91
CA ALA A 62 30.63 -0.20 8.98
C ALA A 62 31.75 0.75 8.54
N GLU A 63 32.67 0.30 7.67
CA GLU A 63 33.72 1.14 7.12
C GLU A 63 33.16 2.18 6.14
N ILE A 64 32.27 1.76 5.24
CA ILE A 64 31.52 2.68 4.37
C ILE A 64 30.74 3.67 5.23
N GLY A 65 30.10 3.23 6.30
CA GLY A 65 29.34 4.11 7.20
C GLY A 65 30.18 5.20 7.89
N ARG A 66 31.50 5.04 8.01
CA ARG A 66 32.39 6.08 8.55
C ARG A 66 32.72 7.17 7.52
N THR A 67 32.77 6.82 6.23
CA THR A 67 33.21 7.71 5.16
C THR A 67 32.06 8.24 4.30
N SER A 68 31.03 7.42 4.09
CA SER A 68 29.82 7.68 3.32
C SER A 68 28.58 7.06 4.00
N PRO A 69 28.01 7.72 5.03
CA PRO A 69 26.82 7.23 5.73
C PRO A 69 25.61 7.02 4.81
N ASP A 70 25.44 7.85 3.79
CA ASP A 70 24.31 7.76 2.85
C ASP A 70 24.42 6.51 1.97
N LEU A 71 25.63 6.18 1.50
CA LEU A 71 25.87 4.94 0.76
C LEU A 71 25.63 3.71 1.65
N ALA A 72 26.13 3.73 2.90
CA ALA A 72 25.85 2.64 3.83
C ALA A 72 24.35 2.46 4.09
N ARG A 73 23.57 3.53 4.16
CA ARG A 73 22.10 3.44 4.30
C ARG A 73 21.43 2.83 3.07
N LEU A 74 21.92 3.16 1.87
CA LEU A 74 21.40 2.64 0.60
C LEU A 74 21.62 1.13 0.46
N LEU A 75 22.80 0.63 0.86
CA LEU A 75 23.17 -0.79 0.71
C LEU A 75 22.64 -1.70 1.84
N ASP A 76 21.97 -1.13 2.85
CA ASP A 76 21.60 -1.82 4.08
C ASP A 76 20.26 -2.57 3.97
N TYR A 77 20.20 -3.49 3.01
CA TYR A 77 19.11 -4.45 2.80
C TYR A 77 19.69 -5.77 2.24
N ALA A 78 18.84 -6.79 2.06
CA ALA A 78 19.24 -8.07 1.46
C ALA A 78 17.97 -8.81 1.02
N HIS A 79 18.11 -9.68 0.03
CA HIS A 79 17.07 -10.57 -0.45
C HIS A 79 17.35 -12.04 -0.11
N PRO A 80 16.33 -12.89 0.08
CA PRO A 80 16.50 -14.34 0.12
C PRO A 80 16.79 -14.88 -1.29
N PRO A 81 17.14 -16.17 -1.45
CA PRO A 81 17.34 -16.78 -2.77
C PRO A 81 16.16 -16.56 -3.72
N LEU A 82 16.43 -16.51 -5.03
CA LEU A 82 15.45 -16.18 -6.07
C LEU A 82 14.19 -17.07 -5.99
N SER A 83 14.37 -18.36 -5.75
CA SER A 83 13.28 -19.32 -5.56
C SER A 83 12.36 -18.97 -4.39
N THR A 84 12.92 -18.45 -3.29
CA THR A 84 12.12 -18.01 -2.14
C THR A 84 11.30 -16.76 -2.47
N GLN A 85 11.86 -15.81 -3.21
CA GLN A 85 11.13 -14.61 -3.66
C GLN A 85 9.97 -15.00 -4.58
N LEU A 86 10.21 -15.94 -5.51
CA LEU A 86 9.18 -16.47 -6.40
C LEU A 86 8.07 -17.19 -5.62
N ASP A 87 8.40 -17.97 -4.58
CA ASP A 87 7.43 -18.58 -3.67
C ASP A 87 6.60 -17.54 -2.89
N GLN A 88 7.20 -16.38 -2.59
CA GLN A 88 6.56 -15.25 -1.93
C GLN A 88 5.73 -14.36 -2.86
N GLY A 89 5.63 -14.71 -4.15
CA GLY A 89 4.76 -14.05 -5.12
C GLY A 89 5.42 -12.96 -5.96
N VAL A 90 6.75 -12.80 -5.88
CA VAL A 90 7.50 -11.95 -6.82
C VAL A 90 7.44 -12.57 -8.23
N ARG A 91 7.14 -11.78 -9.26
CA ARG A 91 7.11 -12.25 -10.66
C ARG A 91 7.96 -11.40 -11.60
N GLN A 92 8.75 -10.48 -11.06
CA GLN A 92 9.90 -9.90 -11.76
C GLN A 92 11.13 -9.99 -10.88
N LEU A 93 12.23 -10.51 -11.44
CA LEU A 93 13.55 -10.54 -10.83
C LEU A 93 14.51 -9.63 -11.61
N GLU A 94 15.51 -9.07 -10.96
CA GLU A 94 16.52 -8.16 -11.54
C GLU A 94 17.90 -8.72 -11.23
N LEU A 95 18.74 -8.83 -12.26
CA LEU A 95 20.09 -9.35 -12.18
C LEU A 95 21.04 -8.35 -12.84
N ASP A 96 22.01 -7.87 -12.08
CA ASP A 96 23.05 -6.97 -12.55
C ASP A 96 24.20 -7.84 -13.07
N ILE A 97 24.66 -7.54 -14.28
CA ILE A 97 25.49 -8.45 -15.06
C ILE A 97 26.76 -7.74 -15.46
N TYR A 98 27.88 -8.28 -14.97
CA TYR A 98 29.22 -7.87 -15.35
C TYR A 98 29.82 -8.87 -16.33
N ALA A 99 30.48 -8.38 -17.38
CA ALA A 99 31.32 -9.21 -18.23
C ALA A 99 32.69 -9.43 -17.58
N ASP A 100 33.17 -10.67 -17.66
CA ASP A 100 34.54 -11.04 -17.31
C ASP A 100 35.05 -12.05 -18.34
N SER A 101 35.38 -11.56 -19.56
CA SER A 101 35.68 -12.45 -20.69
C SER A 101 36.98 -13.25 -20.52
N GLN A 102 37.90 -12.77 -19.67
CA GLN A 102 39.16 -13.46 -19.36
C GLN A 102 39.10 -14.25 -18.04
N GLY A 103 38.12 -13.95 -17.18
CA GLY A 103 38.07 -14.49 -15.83
C GLY A 103 39.06 -13.80 -14.89
N GLY A 104 38.73 -13.81 -13.60
CA GLY A 104 39.61 -13.34 -12.54
C GLY A 104 39.52 -11.85 -12.24
N ARG A 105 38.75 -11.08 -13.01
CA ARG A 105 38.60 -9.63 -12.80
C ARG A 105 38.13 -9.31 -11.39
N PHE A 106 37.17 -10.08 -10.88
CA PHE A 106 36.54 -9.86 -9.57
C PHE A 106 36.97 -10.88 -8.50
N ALA A 107 38.09 -11.59 -8.72
CA ALA A 107 38.51 -12.68 -7.84
C ALA A 107 39.26 -12.22 -6.58
N ASP A 108 39.75 -10.98 -6.57
CA ASP A 108 40.57 -10.42 -5.48
C ASP A 108 39.99 -9.08 -5.00
N PRO A 109 38.81 -9.10 -4.35
CA PRO A 109 38.13 -7.88 -3.91
C PRO A 109 38.99 -7.07 -2.95
N HIS A 110 38.86 -5.75 -2.97
CA HIS A 110 39.73 -4.89 -2.17
C HIS A 110 39.03 -3.64 -1.67
N ARG A 111 39.61 -2.97 -0.67
CA ARG A 111 39.09 -1.68 -0.24
C ARG A 111 39.16 -0.67 -1.41
N PRO A 112 38.10 0.10 -1.69
CA PRO A 112 38.14 1.10 -2.75
C PRO A 112 39.32 2.07 -2.59
N GLY A 113 40.12 2.22 -3.66
CA GLY A 113 41.33 3.05 -3.66
C GLY A 113 42.58 2.41 -3.03
N HIS A 114 42.47 1.22 -2.47
CA HIS A 114 43.55 0.50 -1.77
C HIS A 114 43.64 -0.96 -2.27
N PRO A 115 44.11 -1.19 -3.51
CA PRO A 115 44.15 -2.52 -4.13
C PRO A 115 45.02 -3.54 -3.38
N GLU A 116 45.93 -3.09 -2.53
CA GLU A 116 46.74 -3.89 -1.61
C GLU A 116 45.95 -4.42 -0.40
N GLU A 117 44.87 -3.76 0.00
CA GLU A 117 44.01 -4.13 1.13
C GLU A 117 42.88 -5.05 0.64
N LYS A 118 43.17 -6.35 0.50
CA LYS A 118 42.20 -7.34 0.01
C LYS A 118 41.15 -7.71 1.05
N TRP A 119 39.89 -7.79 0.61
CA TRP A 119 38.82 -8.40 1.38
C TRP A 119 38.88 -9.93 1.28
N PRO A 120 38.47 -10.65 2.33
CA PRO A 120 38.31 -12.09 2.22
C PRO A 120 37.20 -12.43 1.23
N LEU A 121 37.44 -13.43 0.39
CA LEU A 121 36.42 -14.02 -0.49
C LEU A 121 36.37 -15.52 -0.22
N PRO A 122 35.18 -16.14 -0.01
CA PRO A 122 35.09 -17.57 0.18
C PRO A 122 35.77 -18.33 -0.97
N PRO A 123 36.55 -19.41 -0.69
CA PRO A 123 37.35 -20.08 -1.73
C PRO A 123 36.53 -20.56 -2.95
N ALA A 124 35.28 -20.99 -2.73
CA ALA A 124 34.38 -21.39 -3.80
C ALA A 124 33.99 -20.20 -4.71
N GLU A 125 33.70 -19.05 -4.11
CA GLU A 125 33.37 -17.82 -4.82
C GLU A 125 34.60 -17.27 -5.57
N ALA A 126 35.77 -17.26 -4.94
CA ALA A 126 37.02 -16.88 -5.60
C ALA A 126 37.34 -17.80 -6.80
N ALA A 127 37.14 -19.11 -6.68
CA ALA A 127 37.32 -20.04 -7.78
C ALA A 127 36.35 -19.78 -8.94
N LEU A 128 35.12 -19.36 -8.63
CA LEU A 128 34.10 -18.99 -9.62
C LEU A 128 34.47 -17.67 -10.31
N MET A 129 34.87 -16.65 -9.56
CA MET A 129 35.28 -15.36 -10.11
C MET A 129 36.49 -15.49 -11.04
N ARG A 130 37.37 -16.47 -10.83
CA ARG A 130 38.51 -16.76 -11.73
C ARG A 130 38.12 -17.33 -13.10
N GLN A 131 36.91 -17.86 -13.25
CA GLN A 131 36.48 -18.42 -14.54
C GLN A 131 36.00 -17.30 -15.48
N PRO A 132 36.21 -17.39 -16.79
CA PRO A 132 35.55 -16.50 -17.74
C PRO A 132 34.02 -16.58 -17.68
N GLY A 133 33.33 -15.49 -18.03
CA GLY A 133 31.89 -15.47 -18.27
C GLY A 133 31.17 -14.29 -17.63
N LEU A 134 29.84 -14.39 -17.58
CA LEU A 134 28.94 -13.37 -17.05
C LEU A 134 28.76 -13.55 -15.54
N LYS A 135 29.08 -12.51 -14.77
CA LYS A 135 28.99 -12.47 -13.31
C LYS A 135 27.76 -11.69 -12.88
N VAL A 136 27.24 -12.03 -11.70
CA VAL A 136 26.13 -11.37 -11.02
C VAL A 136 26.64 -10.86 -9.67
N MET A 137 26.54 -9.56 -9.46
CA MET A 137 26.96 -8.86 -8.23
C MET A 137 26.46 -7.41 -8.28
N HIS A 138 26.39 -6.72 -7.14
CA HIS A 138 25.82 -5.35 -7.09
C HIS A 138 26.89 -4.29 -7.30
N ILE A 139 27.91 -4.25 -6.45
CA ILE A 139 29.03 -3.32 -6.64
C ILE A 139 30.34 -4.08 -6.40
N PRO A 140 31.23 -4.16 -7.41
CA PRO A 140 32.54 -4.77 -7.24
C PRO A 140 33.25 -4.22 -6.01
N ASP A 141 33.98 -5.08 -5.30
CA ASP A 141 34.81 -4.74 -4.14
C ASP A 141 34.11 -4.34 -2.84
N ILE A 142 32.83 -3.97 -2.86
CA ILE A 142 32.12 -3.53 -1.63
C ILE A 142 30.84 -4.31 -1.37
N ASP A 143 30.14 -4.72 -2.41
CA ASP A 143 28.82 -5.34 -2.34
C ASP A 143 28.69 -6.40 -3.43
N GLN A 144 29.65 -7.32 -3.43
CA GLN A 144 29.82 -8.25 -4.53
C GLN A 144 29.17 -9.61 -4.31
N HIS A 145 28.72 -9.89 -3.08
CA HIS A 145 28.11 -11.17 -2.77
C HIS A 145 26.69 -11.24 -3.33
N ALA A 146 26.40 -12.35 -4.00
CA ALA A 146 25.11 -12.62 -4.58
C ALA A 146 24.54 -13.93 -4.05
N THR A 147 23.22 -14.02 -3.89
CA THR A 147 22.54 -15.27 -3.48
C THR A 147 22.67 -16.38 -4.51
N CYS A 148 22.98 -16.01 -5.76
CA CYS A 148 23.26 -16.91 -6.87
C CYS A 148 24.37 -16.29 -7.76
N GLN A 149 25.25 -17.13 -8.30
CA GLN A 149 26.43 -16.73 -9.07
C GLN A 149 27.00 -17.99 -9.75
N PRO A 150 27.49 -17.97 -11.00
CA PRO A 150 27.40 -16.90 -12.01
C PRO A 150 25.97 -16.78 -12.57
N LEU A 151 25.76 -15.94 -13.59
CA LEU A 151 24.45 -15.77 -14.26
C LEU A 151 23.79 -17.11 -14.59
N LYS A 152 24.55 -18.06 -15.15
CA LYS A 152 24.02 -19.39 -15.50
C LYS A 152 23.40 -20.13 -14.31
N ALA A 153 23.97 -20.01 -13.11
CA ALA A 153 23.44 -20.64 -11.91
C ALA A 153 22.14 -19.95 -11.43
N CYS A 154 22.09 -18.61 -11.48
CA CYS A 154 20.86 -17.85 -11.22
C CYS A 154 19.72 -18.29 -12.16
N LEU A 155 20.02 -18.39 -13.47
CA LEU A 155 19.04 -18.84 -14.46
C LEU A 155 18.58 -20.28 -14.21
N GLN A 156 19.47 -21.17 -13.77
CA GLN A 156 19.13 -22.56 -13.42
C GLN A 156 18.20 -22.64 -12.20
N GLU A 157 18.38 -21.76 -11.22
CA GLU A 157 17.47 -21.66 -10.07
C GLU A 157 16.07 -21.25 -10.52
N ILE A 158 15.96 -20.19 -11.34
CA ILE A 158 14.69 -19.71 -11.91
C ILE A 158 13.99 -20.82 -12.71
N ARG A 159 14.74 -21.52 -13.57
CA ARG A 159 14.22 -22.63 -14.37
C ARG A 159 13.70 -23.77 -13.51
N THR A 160 14.46 -24.14 -12.48
CA THR A 160 14.08 -25.24 -11.58
C THR A 160 12.78 -24.92 -10.87
N TRP A 161 12.65 -23.69 -10.37
CA TRP A 161 11.41 -23.21 -9.77
C TRP A 161 10.25 -23.20 -10.76
N SER A 162 10.46 -22.67 -11.97
CA SER A 162 9.44 -22.55 -13.02
C SER A 162 8.86 -23.92 -13.43
N HIS A 163 9.72 -24.92 -13.66
CA HIS A 163 9.26 -26.28 -13.96
C HIS A 163 8.50 -26.94 -12.80
N ALA A 164 8.78 -26.56 -11.55
CA ALA A 164 8.03 -27.03 -10.39
C ALA A 164 6.65 -26.32 -10.25
N HIS A 165 6.44 -25.20 -10.94
CA HIS A 165 5.25 -24.36 -10.86
C HIS A 165 4.69 -24.02 -12.25
N PRO A 166 4.35 -25.01 -13.11
CA PRO A 166 4.09 -24.78 -14.54
C PRO A 166 2.93 -23.82 -14.85
N ASP A 167 2.04 -23.57 -13.87
CA ASP A 167 0.91 -22.65 -14.03
C ASP A 167 1.21 -21.20 -13.59
N HIS A 168 2.43 -20.87 -13.18
CA HIS A 168 2.79 -19.51 -12.76
C HIS A 168 2.52 -18.50 -13.89
N VAL A 169 2.12 -17.26 -13.57
CA VAL A 169 2.12 -16.19 -14.60
C VAL A 169 3.55 -15.93 -15.06
N PRO A 170 3.79 -15.37 -16.26
CA PRO A 170 5.15 -15.16 -16.74
C PRO A 170 6.06 -14.50 -15.71
N VAL A 171 7.25 -15.07 -15.52
CA VAL A 171 8.29 -14.45 -14.68
C VAL A 171 9.14 -13.57 -15.58
N PHE A 172 9.22 -12.30 -15.25
CA PHE A 172 10.11 -11.36 -15.91
C PHE A 172 11.50 -11.40 -15.26
N VAL A 173 12.54 -11.37 -16.07
CA VAL A 173 13.93 -11.25 -15.61
C VAL A 173 14.54 -10.04 -16.29
N ILE A 174 14.74 -8.98 -15.50
CA ILE A 174 15.46 -7.79 -15.91
C ILE A 174 16.96 -8.11 -15.87
N LEU A 175 17.63 -7.78 -16.96
CA LEU A 175 19.07 -7.93 -17.16
C LEU A 175 19.64 -6.51 -17.18
N GLU A 176 20.19 -6.08 -16.05
CA GLU A 176 20.92 -4.82 -15.94
C GLU A 176 22.39 -5.06 -16.32
N ILE A 177 22.92 -4.28 -17.26
CA ILE A 177 24.24 -4.52 -17.85
C ILE A 177 25.23 -3.51 -17.29
N GLU A 178 26.09 -3.99 -16.40
CA GLU A 178 27.01 -3.14 -15.69
C GLU A 178 28.32 -2.94 -16.45
N GLN A 179 28.55 -1.69 -16.84
CA GLN A 179 29.71 -1.25 -17.64
C GLN A 179 30.49 -0.11 -17.00
N SER A 180 30.06 0.35 -15.83
CA SER A 180 30.72 1.36 -15.01
C SER A 180 30.46 1.09 -13.54
N ASN A 181 31.28 1.65 -12.66
CA ASN A 181 31.01 1.64 -11.22
C ASN A 181 30.88 3.07 -10.74
N ASP A 182 29.83 3.36 -9.98
CA ASP A 182 29.59 4.68 -9.39
C ASP A 182 30.49 4.98 -8.18
N VAL A 183 31.19 3.97 -7.66
CA VAL A 183 32.10 4.09 -6.51
C VAL A 183 33.56 4.18 -6.98
N PRO A 184 34.23 5.35 -6.84
CA PRO A 184 35.62 5.52 -7.27
C PRO A 184 36.58 4.55 -6.57
N GLY A 185 37.55 4.04 -7.33
CA GLY A 185 38.61 3.18 -6.79
C GLY A 185 38.21 1.70 -6.64
N THR A 186 37.04 1.31 -7.14
CA THR A 186 36.63 -0.10 -7.33
C THR A 186 37.18 -0.66 -8.65
N THR A 187 37.12 -1.99 -8.78
CA THR A 187 37.56 -2.80 -9.91
C THR A 187 36.74 -2.45 -11.14
N PRO A 188 37.34 -1.91 -12.21
CA PRO A 188 36.60 -1.46 -13.37
C PRO A 188 35.84 -2.59 -14.08
N ALA A 189 34.58 -2.30 -14.43
CA ALA A 189 33.75 -3.16 -15.25
C ALA A 189 34.31 -3.32 -16.68
N GLU A 190 34.03 -4.46 -17.30
CA GLU A 190 34.32 -4.70 -18.72
C GLU A 190 33.18 -4.18 -19.58
N LEU A 191 33.51 -3.47 -20.67
CA LEU A 191 32.50 -2.97 -21.61
C LEU A 191 31.89 -4.11 -22.42
N PHE A 192 30.58 -4.07 -22.60
CA PHE A 192 29.87 -5.00 -23.48
C PHE A 192 30.05 -4.57 -24.94
N ASN A 193 30.22 -5.57 -25.80
CA ASN A 193 30.14 -5.43 -27.25
C ASN A 193 29.05 -6.37 -27.79
N ALA A 194 28.79 -6.33 -29.11
CA ALA A 194 27.79 -7.20 -29.73
C ALA A 194 28.01 -8.70 -29.43
N GLY A 195 29.27 -9.17 -29.42
CA GLY A 195 29.59 -10.56 -29.10
C GLY A 195 29.35 -10.94 -27.62
N ALA A 196 29.51 -10.00 -26.69
CA ALA A 196 29.13 -10.20 -25.29
C ALA A 196 27.61 -10.37 -25.15
N PHE A 197 26.82 -9.63 -25.93
CA PHE A 197 25.37 -9.81 -26.00
C PHE A 197 24.95 -11.12 -26.66
N ASP A 198 25.68 -11.59 -27.67
CA ASP A 198 25.46 -12.93 -28.23
C ASP A 198 25.73 -14.02 -27.17
N THR A 199 26.80 -13.85 -26.38
CA THR A 199 27.13 -14.74 -25.26
C THR A 199 26.03 -14.73 -24.19
N LEU A 200 25.42 -13.58 -23.93
CA LEU A 200 24.27 -13.47 -23.01
C LEU A 200 23.07 -14.27 -23.52
N ASP A 201 22.68 -14.09 -24.78
CA ASP A 201 21.58 -14.85 -25.40
C ASP A 201 21.85 -16.37 -25.42
N GLU A 202 23.09 -16.77 -25.74
CA GLU A 202 23.52 -18.17 -25.72
C GLU A 202 23.49 -18.76 -24.30
N THR A 203 23.90 -17.99 -23.29
CA THR A 203 23.85 -18.40 -21.89
C THR A 203 22.40 -18.68 -21.47
N ILE A 204 21.46 -17.81 -21.82
CA ILE A 204 20.03 -18.00 -21.55
C ILE A 204 19.51 -19.26 -22.25
N ARG A 205 19.78 -19.41 -23.56
CA ARG A 205 19.36 -20.59 -24.34
C ARG A 205 20.01 -21.89 -23.89
N SER A 206 21.16 -21.83 -23.23
CA SER A 206 21.80 -23.02 -22.64
C SER A 206 21.06 -23.56 -21.42
N VAL A 207 20.21 -22.74 -20.80
CA VAL A 207 19.41 -23.10 -19.62
C VAL A 207 17.97 -23.40 -20.01
N PHE A 208 17.34 -22.53 -20.80
CA PHE A 208 15.92 -22.59 -21.13
C PHE A 208 15.66 -23.14 -22.53
N ALA A 209 14.73 -24.09 -22.64
CA ALA A 209 14.23 -24.55 -23.93
C ALA A 209 13.31 -23.48 -24.55
N PRO A 210 13.07 -23.51 -25.89
CA PRO A 210 12.20 -22.53 -26.54
C PRO A 210 10.79 -22.43 -25.93
N ASN A 211 10.24 -23.55 -25.43
CA ASN A 211 8.92 -23.55 -24.79
C ASN A 211 8.91 -22.92 -23.39
N ASP A 212 10.06 -22.79 -22.74
CA ASP A 212 10.20 -22.14 -21.44
C ASP A 212 10.23 -20.61 -21.57
N LEU A 213 10.38 -20.08 -22.80
CA LEU A 213 10.55 -18.65 -23.07
C LEU A 213 9.34 -18.05 -23.77
N LEU A 214 9.14 -16.75 -23.54
CA LEU A 214 8.38 -15.87 -24.42
C LEU A 214 9.35 -14.81 -24.98
N THR A 215 9.68 -14.91 -26.26
CA THR A 215 10.69 -14.07 -26.92
C THR A 215 10.05 -12.95 -27.76
N PRO A 216 10.83 -11.93 -28.18
CA PRO A 216 10.39 -10.93 -29.15
C PRO A 216 9.80 -11.53 -30.44
N ASP A 217 10.34 -12.64 -30.92
CA ASP A 217 9.87 -13.33 -32.12
C ASP A 217 8.48 -13.96 -31.93
N ASP A 218 8.20 -14.49 -30.73
CA ASP A 218 6.88 -15.06 -30.39
C ASP A 218 5.77 -14.00 -30.34
N VAL A 219 6.10 -12.80 -29.84
CA VAL A 219 5.17 -11.67 -29.76
C VAL A 219 4.97 -11.04 -31.14
N ARG A 220 6.06 -10.84 -31.89
CA ARG A 220 6.01 -10.29 -33.25
C ARG A 220 5.24 -11.18 -34.22
N GLY A 221 5.45 -12.50 -34.13
CA GLY A 221 4.87 -13.45 -35.08
C GLY A 221 5.26 -13.10 -36.52
N ARG A 222 4.26 -12.76 -37.35
CA ARG A 222 4.45 -12.46 -38.78
C ARG A 222 4.48 -10.97 -39.12
N ASP A 223 4.34 -10.09 -38.13
CA ASP A 223 4.34 -8.64 -38.36
C ASP A 223 5.71 -8.11 -38.79
N PRO A 224 5.75 -6.99 -39.53
CA PRO A 224 7.00 -6.42 -40.03
C PRO A 224 7.94 -5.99 -38.89
N SER A 225 7.40 -5.53 -37.76
CA SER A 225 8.17 -5.14 -36.59
C SER A 225 7.45 -5.57 -35.31
N LEU A 226 8.21 -5.69 -34.22
CA LEU A 226 7.67 -5.98 -32.90
C LEU A 226 6.67 -4.90 -32.45
N SER A 227 7.03 -3.62 -32.65
CA SER A 227 6.16 -2.49 -32.32
C SER A 227 4.82 -2.52 -33.07
N ALA A 228 4.83 -2.94 -34.35
CA ALA A 228 3.59 -3.12 -35.11
C ALA A 228 2.69 -4.22 -34.53
N ALA A 229 3.26 -5.35 -34.11
CA ALA A 229 2.51 -6.43 -33.46
C ALA A 229 1.87 -5.98 -32.14
N VAL A 230 2.67 -5.36 -31.27
CA VAL A 230 2.24 -4.88 -29.95
C VAL A 230 1.14 -3.83 -30.09
N SER A 231 1.32 -2.85 -30.98
CA SER A 231 0.33 -1.80 -31.19
C SER A 231 -1.00 -2.32 -31.75
N ALA A 232 -0.95 -3.38 -32.57
CA ALA A 232 -2.15 -3.91 -33.24
C ALA A 232 -2.94 -4.91 -32.37
N ARG A 233 -2.27 -5.73 -31.56
CA ARG A 233 -2.90 -6.87 -30.86
C ARG A 233 -2.57 -6.96 -29.37
N GLY A 234 -1.66 -6.13 -28.87
CA GLY A 234 -1.09 -6.27 -27.54
C GLY A 234 -0.27 -7.55 -27.38
N TRP A 235 -0.24 -8.09 -26.17
CA TRP A 235 0.59 -9.25 -25.82
C TRP A 235 -0.18 -10.58 -25.91
N PRO A 236 0.52 -11.73 -25.99
CA PRO A 236 -0.14 -13.03 -25.92
C PRO A 236 -0.97 -13.23 -24.64
N THR A 237 -1.98 -14.09 -24.73
CA THR A 237 -2.85 -14.42 -23.59
C THR A 237 -2.10 -15.22 -22.51
N LEU A 238 -2.64 -15.24 -21.28
CA LEU A 238 -2.12 -16.06 -20.19
C LEU A 238 -2.16 -17.54 -20.55
N ALA A 239 -3.19 -18.02 -21.25
CA ALA A 239 -3.24 -19.39 -21.78
C ALA A 239 -2.00 -19.78 -22.61
N ARG A 240 -1.37 -18.80 -23.28
CA ARG A 240 -0.17 -19.00 -24.10
C ARG A 240 1.14 -18.65 -23.38
N SER A 241 1.03 -17.94 -22.26
CA SER A 241 2.17 -17.32 -21.59
C SER A 241 2.54 -17.98 -20.25
N ARG A 242 1.62 -18.66 -19.57
CA ARG A 242 1.90 -19.34 -18.29
C ARG A 242 3.12 -20.26 -18.37
N GLY A 243 3.85 -20.35 -17.25
CA GLY A 243 5.04 -21.18 -17.13
C GLY A 243 6.26 -20.68 -17.92
N LYS A 244 6.18 -19.50 -18.54
CA LYS A 244 7.27 -18.94 -19.35
C LYS A 244 8.06 -17.87 -18.61
N ILE A 245 9.31 -17.70 -19.05
CA ILE A 245 10.23 -16.64 -18.63
C ILE A 245 10.34 -15.58 -19.75
N VAL A 246 10.34 -14.31 -19.35
CA VAL A 246 10.44 -13.16 -20.24
C VAL A 246 11.68 -12.35 -19.84
N PHE A 247 12.64 -12.20 -20.75
CA PHE A 247 13.85 -11.42 -20.47
C PHE A 247 13.68 -9.98 -20.94
N LEU A 248 14.04 -9.03 -20.08
CA LEU A 248 13.96 -7.60 -20.35
C LEU A 248 15.36 -7.02 -20.19
N LEU A 249 15.89 -6.36 -21.23
CA LEU A 249 17.16 -5.68 -21.15
C LEU A 249 16.94 -4.28 -20.56
N ASP A 250 17.61 -4.01 -19.46
CA ASP A 250 17.62 -2.66 -18.91
C ASP A 250 18.58 -1.74 -19.67
N GLN A 251 18.54 -0.45 -19.36
CA GLN A 251 19.40 0.63 -19.82
C GLN A 251 19.34 0.80 -21.34
N ARG A 252 18.65 1.86 -21.76
CA ARG A 252 18.42 2.17 -23.18
C ARG A 252 19.71 2.24 -24.03
N ASP A 253 20.81 2.66 -23.43
CA ASP A 253 22.08 2.87 -24.12
C ASP A 253 22.72 1.57 -24.62
N ASN A 254 22.31 0.42 -24.10
CA ASN A 254 22.71 -0.91 -24.58
C ASN A 254 21.97 -1.36 -25.83
N GLY A 255 20.81 -0.74 -26.12
CA GLY A 255 19.92 -1.13 -27.22
C GLY A 255 20.61 -1.18 -28.59
N PRO A 256 21.37 -0.14 -29.03
CA PRO A 256 22.05 -0.15 -30.31
C PRO A 256 23.01 -1.33 -30.51
N LEU A 257 23.81 -1.69 -29.49
CA LEU A 257 24.73 -2.83 -29.54
C LEU A 257 23.97 -4.16 -29.54
N TYR A 258 22.92 -4.28 -28.73
CA TYR A 258 22.08 -5.48 -28.71
C TYR A 258 21.35 -5.71 -30.05
N LEU A 259 21.02 -4.65 -30.78
CA LEU A 259 20.32 -4.74 -32.08
C LEU A 259 21.25 -4.99 -33.28
N GLU A 260 22.57 -4.94 -33.10
CA GLU A 260 23.51 -5.11 -34.22
C GLU A 260 23.33 -6.50 -34.87
N GLY A 261 22.94 -6.53 -36.14
CA GLY A 261 22.59 -7.78 -36.86
C GLY A 261 21.18 -8.34 -36.58
N HIS A 262 20.43 -7.73 -35.65
CA HIS A 262 19.13 -8.23 -35.17
C HIS A 262 18.02 -7.17 -35.24
N PRO A 263 17.66 -6.65 -36.44
CA PRO A 263 16.69 -5.56 -36.57
C PRO A 263 15.32 -5.95 -36.00
N SER A 264 14.78 -5.07 -35.13
CA SER A 264 13.52 -5.31 -34.41
C SER A 264 13.55 -6.65 -33.65
N LEU A 265 14.69 -6.92 -32.99
CA LEU A 265 14.96 -8.06 -32.11
C LEU A 265 14.82 -9.44 -32.74
N ARG A 266 15.00 -9.56 -34.06
CA ARG A 266 14.97 -10.86 -34.77
C ARG A 266 16.00 -11.81 -34.20
N GLY A 267 15.57 -12.94 -33.67
CA GLY A 267 16.47 -13.93 -33.08
C GLY A 267 17.13 -13.50 -31.77
N ARG A 268 16.69 -12.41 -31.13
CA ARG A 268 17.11 -12.04 -29.77
C ARG A 268 16.21 -12.69 -28.73
N VAL A 269 16.71 -12.85 -27.51
CA VAL A 269 15.95 -13.46 -26.41
C VAL A 269 15.25 -12.40 -25.56
N ALA A 270 15.87 -11.24 -25.36
CA ALA A 270 15.37 -10.18 -24.49
C ALA A 270 14.65 -9.05 -25.24
N PHE A 271 13.72 -8.39 -24.56
CA PHE A 271 13.07 -7.16 -25.01
C PHE A 271 13.87 -5.94 -24.54
N THR A 272 14.21 -5.03 -25.44
CA THR A 272 14.96 -3.79 -25.13
C THR A 272 14.08 -2.73 -24.45
N ASN A 273 14.68 -1.92 -23.57
CA ASN A 273 14.13 -0.65 -23.10
C ASN A 273 14.13 0.41 -24.22
N ALA A 274 13.43 0.11 -25.31
CA ALA A 274 13.43 0.90 -26.53
C ALA A 274 12.65 2.21 -26.38
N ALA A 275 12.94 3.18 -27.26
CA ALA A 275 12.06 4.34 -27.40
C ALA A 275 10.65 3.89 -27.83
N PRO A 276 9.56 4.48 -27.29
CA PRO A 276 8.20 3.98 -27.54
C PRO A 276 7.77 3.86 -29.01
N ASP A 277 8.42 4.59 -29.91
CA ASP A 277 8.11 4.60 -31.35
C ASP A 277 9.17 3.87 -32.20
N ALA A 278 10.15 3.22 -31.55
CA ALA A 278 11.17 2.43 -32.24
C ALA A 278 10.59 1.10 -32.79
N PRO A 279 11.18 0.51 -33.84
CA PRO A 279 10.69 -0.75 -34.41
C PRO A 279 10.67 -1.93 -33.44
N ASP A 280 11.51 -1.92 -32.41
CA ASP A 280 11.62 -2.89 -31.33
C ASP A 280 10.82 -2.51 -30.07
N ALA A 281 10.02 -1.44 -30.10
CA ALA A 281 9.24 -1.01 -28.94
C ALA A 281 8.21 -2.06 -28.51
N ALA A 282 8.37 -2.55 -27.28
CA ALA A 282 7.43 -3.45 -26.60
C ALA A 282 7.50 -3.31 -25.08
N PHE A 283 8.68 -3.01 -24.57
CA PHE A 283 8.98 -2.75 -23.17
C PHE A 283 9.56 -1.35 -23.01
N ALA A 284 9.23 -0.68 -21.90
CA ALA A 284 9.82 0.58 -21.51
C ALA A 284 10.00 0.62 -19.99
N GLU A 285 11.19 1.03 -19.56
CA GLU A 285 11.44 1.35 -18.17
C GLU A 285 11.21 2.84 -17.91
N LEU A 286 10.41 3.14 -16.88
CA LEU A 286 10.17 4.49 -16.38
C LEU A 286 10.16 4.49 -14.85
N ASN A 287 11.34 4.39 -14.26
CA ASN A 287 11.53 4.37 -12.80
C ASN A 287 11.04 5.64 -12.10
N ASP A 288 11.25 6.80 -12.72
CA ASP A 288 10.92 8.12 -12.15
C ASP A 288 9.98 8.94 -13.04
N GLY A 289 9.22 8.26 -13.91
CA GLY A 289 8.26 8.90 -14.80
C GLY A 289 6.98 9.37 -14.09
N PRO A 290 6.34 10.47 -14.53
CA PRO A 290 5.04 10.85 -14.00
C PRO A 290 3.98 9.80 -14.40
N THR A 291 3.01 9.57 -13.52
CA THR A 291 2.03 8.48 -13.66
C THR A 291 1.20 8.56 -14.92
N ASP A 292 0.89 9.77 -15.40
CA ASP A 292 0.15 10.01 -16.64
C ASP A 292 0.91 9.51 -17.88
N ARG A 293 2.23 9.70 -17.94
CA ARG A 293 3.09 9.17 -18.99
C ARG A 293 3.15 7.65 -18.96
N ILE A 294 3.26 7.06 -17.75
CA ILE A 294 3.21 5.60 -17.59
C ILE A 294 1.87 5.05 -18.10
N THR A 295 0.76 5.62 -17.64
CA THR A 295 -0.59 5.23 -18.09
C THR A 295 -0.76 5.37 -19.61
N ALA A 296 -0.18 6.40 -20.23
CA ALA A 296 -0.24 6.59 -21.68
C ALA A 296 0.48 5.47 -22.45
N LEU A 297 1.64 5.01 -21.97
CA LEU A 297 2.39 3.91 -22.59
C LEU A 297 1.70 2.56 -22.37
N VAL A 298 1.18 2.33 -21.17
CA VAL A 298 0.38 1.14 -20.82
C VAL A 298 -0.84 1.00 -21.76
N ARG A 299 -1.53 2.11 -22.06
CA ARG A 299 -2.66 2.13 -23.01
C ARG A 299 -2.26 1.84 -24.46
N ARG A 300 -0.98 1.95 -24.80
CA ARG A 300 -0.42 1.60 -26.10
C ARG A 300 0.09 0.15 -26.15
N HIS A 301 -0.25 -0.67 -25.16
CA HIS A 301 0.17 -2.06 -25.02
C HIS A 301 1.67 -2.28 -24.78
N LEU A 302 2.45 -1.24 -24.48
CA LEU A 302 3.80 -1.45 -23.98
C LEU A 302 3.74 -2.02 -22.57
N LEU A 303 4.61 -2.99 -22.28
CA LEU A 303 4.92 -3.34 -20.89
C LEU A 303 5.75 -2.21 -20.29
N VAL A 304 5.35 -1.74 -19.13
CA VAL A 304 6.09 -0.70 -18.40
C VAL A 304 6.56 -1.23 -17.05
N ARG A 305 7.86 -1.05 -16.77
CA ARG A 305 8.45 -1.21 -15.43
C ARG A 305 8.62 0.14 -14.77
N THR A 306 8.30 0.22 -13.48
CA THR A 306 8.51 1.38 -12.62
C THR A 306 8.84 0.92 -11.19
N ARG A 307 9.18 1.85 -10.29
CA ARG A 307 9.59 1.54 -8.91
C ARG A 307 8.65 2.11 -7.87
N ALA A 308 8.29 1.31 -6.88
CA ALA A 308 7.47 1.74 -5.75
C ALA A 308 8.24 2.59 -4.72
N ASP A 309 9.56 2.45 -4.67
CA ASP A 309 10.49 3.05 -3.71
C ASP A 309 11.86 3.31 -4.37
N VAL A 310 12.71 4.10 -3.72
CA VAL A 310 14.10 4.32 -4.17
C VAL A 310 15.04 4.48 -2.97
N ASN A 311 16.24 3.93 -3.09
CA ASN A 311 17.34 4.11 -2.13
C ASN A 311 16.94 3.83 -0.68
N THR A 312 16.01 2.89 -0.45
CA THR A 312 15.43 2.56 0.86
C THR A 312 14.67 3.68 1.58
N ILE A 313 14.50 4.87 0.98
CA ILE A 313 14.01 6.07 1.70
C ILE A 313 12.53 5.91 2.08
N GLU A 314 11.67 5.57 1.12
CA GLU A 314 10.24 5.28 1.38
C GLU A 314 10.08 4.19 2.43
N ALA A 315 10.92 3.16 2.36
CA ALA A 315 10.83 1.99 3.21
C ALA A 315 11.28 2.26 4.66
N ARG A 316 12.29 3.11 4.85
CA ARG A 316 12.70 3.55 6.20
C ARG A 316 11.65 4.48 6.81
N ASP A 317 11.12 5.40 6.02
CA ASP A 317 10.13 6.37 6.49
C ASP A 317 8.72 5.78 6.63
N GLY A 318 8.43 4.67 5.96
CA GLY A 318 7.08 4.10 5.83
C GLY A 318 6.17 4.92 4.88
N ARG A 319 6.74 5.68 3.93
CA ARG A 319 5.98 6.50 2.98
C ARG A 319 5.49 5.66 1.81
N ILE A 320 4.18 5.64 1.57
CA ILE A 320 3.55 4.79 0.54
C ILE A 320 3.00 5.54 -0.69
N ALA A 321 3.18 6.86 -0.76
CA ALA A 321 2.59 7.68 -1.82
C ALA A 321 3.10 7.28 -3.23
N ARG A 322 4.42 7.07 -3.38
CA ARG A 322 5.01 6.61 -4.64
C ARG A 322 4.49 5.22 -5.02
N ARG A 323 4.58 4.26 -4.09
CA ARG A 323 4.03 2.91 -4.24
C ARG A 323 2.60 2.92 -4.79
N ASP A 324 1.70 3.66 -4.14
CA ASP A 324 0.29 3.69 -4.53
C ASP A 324 0.09 4.36 -5.89
N ALA A 325 0.82 5.44 -6.17
CA ALA A 325 0.80 6.10 -7.47
C ALA A 325 1.28 5.18 -8.60
N MET A 326 2.36 4.43 -8.39
CA MET A 326 2.89 3.48 -9.36
C MET A 326 1.97 2.28 -9.57
N LEU A 327 1.41 1.72 -8.49
CA LEU A 327 0.41 0.66 -8.59
C LEU A 327 -0.83 1.11 -9.36
N ALA A 328 -1.28 2.36 -9.17
CA ALA A 328 -2.44 2.93 -9.87
C ALA A 328 -2.16 3.33 -11.32
N SER A 329 -0.90 3.58 -11.69
CA SER A 329 -0.51 4.02 -13.04
C SER A 329 -0.80 2.99 -14.14
N GLY A 330 -0.96 1.72 -13.76
CA GLY A 330 -1.13 0.60 -14.68
C GLY A 330 0.19 0.03 -15.23
N ALA A 331 1.37 0.48 -14.77
CA ALA A 331 2.62 -0.23 -15.08
C ALA A 331 2.46 -1.72 -14.78
N GLN A 332 2.81 -2.60 -15.73
CA GLN A 332 2.65 -4.03 -15.54
C GLN A 332 3.63 -4.60 -14.52
N ILE A 333 4.79 -3.97 -14.37
CA ILE A 333 5.83 -4.37 -13.42
C ILE A 333 6.08 -3.20 -12.47
N VAL A 334 5.86 -3.43 -11.17
CA VAL A 334 6.22 -2.47 -10.11
C VAL A 334 7.29 -3.11 -9.23
N SER A 335 8.52 -2.67 -9.39
CA SER A 335 9.70 -3.16 -8.67
C SER A 335 9.85 -2.47 -7.32
N THR A 336 10.45 -3.16 -6.35
CA THR A 336 10.70 -2.68 -4.98
C THR A 336 11.86 -3.45 -4.35
N ASP A 337 12.55 -2.86 -3.38
CA ASP A 337 13.47 -3.62 -2.50
C ASP A 337 12.70 -4.37 -1.38
N TYR A 338 11.37 -4.18 -1.27
CA TYR A 338 10.56 -4.67 -0.15
C TYR A 338 9.22 -5.28 -0.62
N PRO A 339 9.24 -6.42 -1.34
CA PRO A 339 8.01 -7.13 -1.70
C PRO A 339 7.24 -7.61 -0.45
N ASP A 340 5.99 -8.08 -0.62
CA ASP A 340 5.09 -8.42 0.51
C ASP A 340 5.67 -9.42 1.52
N GLY A 341 6.51 -10.35 1.03
CA GLY A 341 7.23 -11.34 1.83
C GLY A 341 8.46 -10.83 2.58
N GLU A 342 8.91 -9.61 2.27
CA GLU A 342 10.16 -9.00 2.76
C GLU A 342 9.91 -7.58 3.29
N PRO A 343 9.08 -7.43 4.34
CA PRO A 343 8.80 -6.10 4.87
C PRO A 343 10.03 -5.41 5.43
N ALA A 344 10.12 -4.11 5.16
CA ALA A 344 11.16 -3.24 5.67
C ALA A 344 11.20 -3.28 7.20
N ARG A 345 12.34 -3.67 7.78
CA ARG A 345 12.48 -3.87 9.23
C ARG A 345 12.27 -2.61 10.08
N TRP A 346 12.36 -1.42 9.48
CA TRP A 346 12.21 -0.14 10.20
C TRP A 346 10.76 0.30 10.36
N SER A 347 9.94 0.07 9.34
CA SER A 347 8.58 0.64 9.27
C SER A 347 7.49 -0.39 8.96
N GLY A 348 7.85 -1.59 8.54
CA GLY A 348 6.94 -2.58 7.98
C GLY A 348 6.49 -2.28 6.54
N TYR A 349 7.06 -1.24 5.89
CA TYR A 349 6.81 -0.91 4.49
C TYR A 349 7.03 -2.14 3.61
N ARG A 350 6.10 -2.31 2.67
CA ARG A 350 6.12 -3.39 1.71
C ARG A 350 5.26 -3.05 0.49
N VAL A 351 5.50 -3.77 -0.59
CA VAL A 351 4.75 -3.66 -1.83
C VAL A 351 4.17 -5.01 -2.19
N GLY A 352 2.85 -5.04 -2.28
CA GLY A 352 2.07 -6.23 -2.55
C GLY A 352 0.70 -5.86 -3.04
N PHE A 353 -0.04 -6.85 -3.54
CA PHE A 353 -1.44 -6.62 -3.85
C PHE A 353 -2.29 -6.84 -2.59
N PRO A 354 -3.35 -6.04 -2.40
CA PRO A 354 -4.27 -6.22 -1.28
C PRO A 354 -4.91 -7.63 -1.22
N ALA A 355 -4.95 -8.34 -2.34
CA ALA A 355 -5.42 -9.72 -2.41
C ALA A 355 -4.39 -10.79 -2.02
N GLY A 356 -3.14 -10.40 -1.77
CA GLY A 356 -2.05 -11.32 -1.40
C GLY A 356 -1.57 -12.25 -2.53
N GLY A 357 -2.15 -12.17 -3.73
CA GLY A 357 -1.70 -12.94 -4.89
C GLY A 357 -0.42 -12.38 -5.53
N ALA A 358 0.24 -13.21 -6.34
CA ALA A 358 1.44 -12.84 -7.11
C ALA A 358 1.16 -11.87 -8.28
N ALA A 359 -0.10 -11.80 -8.71
CA ALA A 359 -0.56 -11.01 -9.83
C ALA A 359 -1.98 -10.49 -9.59
N ARG A 360 -2.33 -9.37 -10.24
CA ARG A 360 -3.71 -8.86 -10.27
C ARG A 360 -4.10 -8.37 -11.67
N CYS A 361 -5.40 -8.14 -11.86
CA CYS A 361 -5.91 -7.40 -13.00
C CYS A 361 -5.26 -6.01 -13.07
N ASN A 362 -4.76 -5.63 -14.24
CA ASN A 362 -4.21 -4.30 -14.45
C ASN A 362 -5.31 -3.22 -14.32
N PRO A 363 -5.12 -2.19 -13.47
CA PRO A 363 -6.18 -1.20 -13.20
C PRO A 363 -6.49 -0.27 -14.39
N VAL A 364 -5.69 -0.30 -15.46
CA VAL A 364 -5.85 0.56 -16.65
C VAL A 364 -6.31 -0.23 -17.87
N THR A 365 -5.78 -1.45 -18.08
CA THR A 365 -5.95 -2.21 -19.35
C THR A 365 -6.78 -3.49 -19.21
N ALA A 366 -7.04 -3.97 -17.99
CA ALA A 366 -7.85 -5.17 -17.81
C ALA A 366 -9.32 -4.93 -18.20
N PRO A 367 -10.02 -5.94 -18.75
CA PRO A 367 -11.43 -5.83 -19.07
C PRO A 367 -12.27 -5.63 -17.80
N ALA A 368 -13.42 -4.97 -17.94
CA ALA A 368 -14.39 -4.86 -16.85
C ALA A 368 -14.87 -6.25 -16.40
N GLY A 369 -14.90 -6.49 -15.09
CA GLY A 369 -15.25 -7.80 -14.53
C GLY A 369 -14.07 -8.78 -14.43
N CYS A 370 -12.84 -8.33 -14.69
CA CYS A 370 -11.65 -9.10 -14.37
C CYS A 370 -11.57 -9.38 -12.87
N ILE A 371 -11.39 -10.65 -12.52
CA ILE A 371 -11.21 -11.12 -11.14
C ILE A 371 -9.75 -11.53 -10.98
N ALA A 372 -9.08 -11.04 -9.93
CA ALA A 372 -7.67 -11.34 -9.70
C ALA A 372 -7.45 -12.81 -9.28
N GLN A 373 -8.43 -13.39 -8.58
CA GLN A 373 -8.43 -14.81 -8.23
C GLN A 373 -8.36 -15.68 -9.48
N GLY A 374 -7.43 -16.65 -9.50
CA GLY A 374 -7.21 -17.55 -10.63
C GLY A 374 -6.34 -16.97 -11.76
N ILE A 375 -5.91 -15.70 -11.69
CA ILE A 375 -4.84 -15.18 -12.58
C ILE A 375 -3.56 -15.97 -12.35
N GLU A 376 -3.26 -16.37 -11.12
CA GLU A 376 -2.35 -17.47 -10.83
C GLU A 376 -3.04 -18.43 -9.89
N PRO A 377 -2.98 -19.76 -10.12
CA PRO A 377 -3.42 -20.71 -9.12
C PRO A 377 -2.65 -20.48 -7.83
N ALA A 378 -3.36 -20.54 -6.71
CA ALA A 378 -2.74 -20.48 -5.39
C ALA A 378 -1.71 -21.63 -5.25
N GLY A 379 -0.43 -21.30 -5.06
CA GLY A 379 0.61 -22.27 -4.70
C GLY A 379 0.39 -22.80 -3.27
N ARG A 380 1.31 -23.61 -2.74
CA ARG A 380 1.23 -24.17 -1.36
C ARG A 380 1.11 -23.12 -0.23
N HIS A 381 1.26 -21.84 -0.55
CA HIS A 381 1.25 -20.70 0.36
C HIS A 381 0.16 -19.67 0.03
N GLY A 382 -0.86 -20.02 -0.76
CA GLY A 382 -1.93 -19.10 -1.13
C GLY A 382 -2.75 -18.63 0.06
N LEU A 383 -3.20 -17.37 -0.04
CA LEU A 383 -4.08 -16.72 0.92
C LEU A 383 -5.43 -16.49 0.26
N HIS A 384 -6.51 -17.00 0.86
CA HIS A 384 -7.87 -16.78 0.40
C HIS A 384 -8.60 -15.89 1.39
N LEU A 385 -8.95 -14.67 0.97
CA LEU A 385 -9.63 -13.73 1.85
C LEU A 385 -11.03 -14.26 2.21
N ARG A 386 -11.27 -14.48 3.50
CA ARG A 386 -12.54 -14.98 4.03
C ARG A 386 -13.38 -13.89 4.69
N ARG A 387 -12.73 -12.93 5.37
CA ARG A 387 -13.45 -11.89 6.11
C ARG A 387 -12.63 -10.64 6.26
N VAL A 388 -13.30 -9.50 6.37
CA VAL A 388 -12.72 -8.24 6.77
C VAL A 388 -13.50 -7.65 7.93
N VAL A 389 -12.78 -7.26 8.99
CA VAL A 389 -13.33 -6.49 10.10
C VAL A 389 -12.61 -5.16 10.20
N MET A 390 -13.33 -4.04 10.26
CA MET A 390 -12.76 -2.70 10.29
C MET A 390 -13.35 -1.84 11.41
N VAL A 391 -12.50 -1.02 12.01
CA VAL A 391 -12.84 0.04 12.96
C VAL A 391 -12.41 1.37 12.36
N MET A 392 -13.37 2.23 12.06
CA MET A 392 -13.22 3.42 11.22
C MET A 392 -13.59 4.69 11.99
N ARG A 393 -12.79 5.74 11.83
CA ARG A 393 -13.10 7.09 12.30
C ARG A 393 -14.12 7.74 11.36
N HIS A 394 -15.05 8.52 11.90
CA HIS A 394 -15.98 9.34 11.09
C HIS A 394 -15.25 10.21 10.05
N GLY A 395 -15.98 10.65 9.02
CA GLY A 395 -15.46 11.54 7.98
C GLY A 395 -15.25 12.99 8.43
N ILE A 396 -14.90 13.87 7.48
CA ILE A 396 -14.62 15.31 7.74
C ILE A 396 -15.85 15.97 8.38
N ARG A 397 -15.66 16.57 9.55
CA ARG A 397 -16.69 17.30 10.29
C ARG A 397 -16.30 18.75 10.52
N SER A 398 -17.26 19.57 10.91
CA SER A 398 -16.95 20.85 11.53
C SER A 398 -16.29 20.67 12.91
N PRO A 399 -15.51 21.64 13.39
CA PRO A 399 -14.91 21.65 14.72
C PRO A 399 -15.95 21.49 15.82
N LEU A 400 -15.55 20.79 16.90
CA LEU A 400 -16.34 20.71 18.11
C LEU A 400 -16.29 22.06 18.84
N PRO A 401 -17.29 22.35 19.70
CA PRO A 401 -17.23 23.51 20.58
C PRO A 401 -15.89 23.59 21.33
N GLY A 402 -15.22 24.74 21.24
CA GLY A 402 -13.93 24.99 21.88
C GLY A 402 -12.69 24.53 21.10
N GLN A 403 -12.81 23.90 19.92
CA GLN A 403 -11.64 23.61 19.06
C GLN A 403 -11.15 24.83 18.26
N GLU A 404 -11.96 25.88 18.16
CA GLU A 404 -11.62 27.20 17.63
C GLU A 404 -11.76 28.24 18.75
N PRO A 405 -10.78 28.38 19.67
CA PRO A 405 -10.89 29.27 20.82
C PRO A 405 -11.06 30.73 20.38
N GLY A 406 -11.94 31.47 21.05
CA GLY A 406 -12.28 32.86 20.66
C GLY A 406 -11.14 33.86 20.88
N GLU A 407 -10.27 33.58 21.85
CA GLU A 407 -9.04 34.32 22.12
C GLU A 407 -7.94 34.06 21.08
N ALA A 408 -8.02 32.92 20.37
CA ALA A 408 -7.06 32.51 19.35
C ALA A 408 -7.51 32.99 17.96
N THR A 409 -6.54 33.46 17.18
CA THR A 409 -6.74 33.97 15.82
C THR A 409 -5.71 33.36 14.89
N VAL A 410 -6.11 33.13 13.64
CA VAL A 410 -5.27 32.65 12.54
C VAL A 410 -5.36 33.63 11.37
N PRO A 411 -4.35 33.71 10.47
CA PRO A 411 -4.42 34.58 9.31
C PRO A 411 -5.68 34.35 8.48
N GLY A 412 -6.47 35.39 8.23
CA GLY A 412 -7.76 35.27 7.54
C GLY A 412 -8.95 34.89 8.43
N GLY A 413 -8.73 34.63 9.72
CA GLY A 413 -9.76 34.27 10.70
C GLY A 413 -10.20 32.82 10.64
N TRP A 414 -10.95 32.38 11.65
CA TRP A 414 -11.55 31.05 11.66
C TRP A 414 -12.59 30.91 10.52
N PRO A 415 -12.58 29.80 9.78
CA PRO A 415 -13.47 29.61 8.64
C PRO A 415 -14.92 29.45 9.11
N ARG A 416 -15.86 29.88 8.26
CA ARG A 416 -17.28 29.60 8.48
C ARG A 416 -17.63 28.18 8.02
N TRP A 417 -18.37 27.48 8.85
CA TRP A 417 -18.86 26.13 8.58
C TRP A 417 -20.34 26.17 8.16
N GLU A 418 -20.69 25.33 7.19
CA GLU A 418 -22.05 25.25 6.62
C GLU A 418 -22.96 24.30 7.41
N VAL A 419 -22.39 23.57 8.37
CA VAL A 419 -23.06 22.58 9.21
C VAL A 419 -22.85 22.95 10.68
N ALA A 420 -23.69 22.41 11.57
CA ALA A 420 -23.56 22.66 13.01
C ALA A 420 -22.24 22.11 13.56
N PRO A 421 -21.72 22.62 14.70
CA PRO A 421 -20.48 22.12 15.30
C PRO A 421 -20.51 20.62 15.55
N GLY A 422 -19.48 19.91 15.09
CA GLY A 422 -19.35 18.46 15.22
C GLY A 422 -20.02 17.64 14.11
N ASP A 423 -20.88 18.23 13.27
CA ASP A 423 -21.58 17.51 12.21
C ASP A 423 -20.67 17.18 11.01
N LEU A 424 -20.97 16.06 10.35
CA LEU A 424 -20.31 15.65 9.12
C LEU A 424 -20.60 16.67 7.99
N THR A 425 -19.57 17.09 7.27
CA THR A 425 -19.75 18.02 6.14
C THR A 425 -20.16 17.30 4.85
N PRO A 426 -20.73 18.01 3.86
CA PRO A 426 -21.00 17.43 2.54
C PRO A 426 -19.76 16.85 1.85
N ARG A 427 -18.58 17.47 2.06
CA ARG A 427 -17.30 16.95 1.54
C ARG A 427 -16.83 15.74 2.32
N GLY A 428 -17.00 15.72 3.64
CA GLY A 428 -16.78 14.54 4.47
C GLY A 428 -17.60 13.34 3.98
N ALA A 429 -18.89 13.56 3.71
CA ALA A 429 -19.75 12.53 3.13
C ALA A 429 -19.30 12.07 1.72
N ALA A 430 -18.72 12.96 0.92
CA ALA A 430 -18.15 12.60 -0.39
C ALA A 430 -16.91 11.71 -0.24
N GLY A 431 -16.02 12.02 0.72
CA GLY A 431 -14.87 11.18 1.09
C GLY A 431 -15.30 9.79 1.54
N MET A 432 -16.28 9.69 2.44
CA MET A 432 -16.81 8.40 2.91
C MET A 432 -17.44 7.57 1.78
N ARG A 433 -18.12 8.21 0.81
CA ARG A 433 -18.61 7.52 -0.39
C ARG A 433 -17.47 6.96 -1.25
N ALA A 434 -16.36 7.69 -1.37
CA ALA A 434 -15.19 7.20 -2.10
C ALA A 434 -14.55 6.00 -1.39
N THR A 435 -14.44 6.05 -0.06
CA THR A 435 -14.02 4.91 0.76
C THR A 435 -14.94 3.70 0.56
N GLY A 436 -16.27 3.88 0.63
CA GLY A 436 -17.21 2.79 0.39
C GLY A 436 -17.07 2.13 -1.00
N ARG A 437 -16.83 2.92 -2.05
CA ARG A 437 -16.54 2.37 -3.39
C ARG A 437 -15.24 1.57 -3.42
N PHE A 438 -14.19 2.11 -2.82
CA PHE A 438 -12.90 1.43 -2.73
C PHE A 438 -13.03 0.07 -2.04
N GLU A 439 -13.73 0.00 -0.91
CA GLU A 439 -13.95 -1.29 -0.23
C GLU A 439 -14.69 -2.27 -1.12
N ARG A 440 -15.74 -1.82 -1.81
CA ARG A 440 -16.50 -2.70 -2.70
C ARG A 440 -15.63 -3.27 -3.83
N GLU A 441 -14.77 -2.44 -4.42
CA GLU A 441 -13.81 -2.86 -5.44
C GLU A 441 -12.77 -3.83 -4.88
N TRP A 442 -12.23 -3.56 -3.68
CA TRP A 442 -11.24 -4.44 -3.06
C TRP A 442 -11.83 -5.81 -2.70
N LEU A 443 -13.04 -5.84 -2.14
CA LEU A 443 -13.73 -7.09 -1.80
C LEU A 443 -14.11 -7.91 -3.03
N ASP A 444 -14.49 -7.26 -4.13
CA ASP A 444 -14.77 -7.92 -5.42
C ASP A 444 -13.51 -8.55 -6.02
N GLN A 445 -12.39 -7.81 -6.02
CA GLN A 445 -11.10 -8.31 -6.50
C GLN A 445 -10.62 -9.56 -5.74
N ASN A 446 -11.09 -9.72 -4.51
CA ASN A 446 -10.82 -10.86 -3.63
C ASN A 446 -11.91 -11.95 -3.68
N GLY A 447 -12.94 -11.79 -4.50
CA GLY A 447 -14.04 -12.75 -4.62
C GLY A 447 -14.97 -12.78 -3.40
N LEU A 448 -14.86 -11.83 -2.46
CA LEU A 448 -15.63 -11.84 -1.22
C LEU A 448 -17.02 -11.22 -1.37
N ILE A 449 -17.11 -10.06 -2.02
CA ILE A 449 -18.39 -9.39 -2.30
C ILE A 449 -18.38 -8.87 -3.75
N PRO A 450 -19.25 -9.38 -4.65
CA PRO A 450 -19.24 -9.01 -6.07
C PRO A 450 -19.40 -7.51 -6.30
N ALA A 451 -18.75 -6.89 -7.28
CA ALA A 451 -18.75 -5.43 -7.49
C ALA A 451 -20.12 -4.84 -7.84
N ARG A 452 -21.04 -5.66 -8.34
CA ARG A 452 -22.37 -5.23 -8.82
C ARG A 452 -23.49 -5.84 -7.99
N GLY A 453 -24.65 -5.18 -8.00
CA GLY A 453 -25.84 -5.63 -7.29
C GLY A 453 -25.78 -5.37 -5.78
N CYS A 454 -26.83 -5.79 -5.09
CA CYS A 454 -26.92 -5.65 -3.64
C CYS A 454 -26.27 -6.85 -2.94
N PRO A 455 -25.42 -6.61 -1.92
CA PRO A 455 -24.87 -7.69 -1.12
C PRO A 455 -26.01 -8.46 -0.44
N ALA A 456 -25.84 -9.78 -0.27
CA ALA A 456 -26.84 -10.56 0.46
C ALA A 456 -26.90 -10.09 1.92
N PRO A 457 -28.08 -10.12 2.59
CA PRO A 457 -28.24 -9.51 3.91
C PRO A 457 -27.27 -9.98 5.00
N GLN A 458 -26.70 -11.18 4.88
CA GLN A 458 -25.77 -11.74 5.85
C GLN A 458 -24.30 -11.43 5.57
N THR A 459 -23.95 -10.91 4.39
CA THR A 459 -22.54 -10.70 4.01
C THR A 459 -21.97 -9.40 4.57
N LEU A 460 -22.83 -8.48 5.00
CA LEU A 460 -22.45 -7.13 5.42
C LEU A 460 -23.12 -6.75 6.76
N ALA A 461 -22.33 -6.27 7.71
CA ALA A 461 -22.87 -5.65 8.93
C ALA A 461 -22.11 -4.38 9.30
N ILE A 462 -22.86 -3.29 9.49
CA ILE A 462 -22.31 -1.98 9.82
C ILE A 462 -22.93 -1.50 11.13
N ARG A 463 -22.09 -1.15 12.10
CA ARG A 463 -22.49 -0.50 13.34
C ARG A 463 -21.79 0.85 13.48
N ALA A 464 -22.55 1.89 13.78
CA ALA A 464 -22.02 3.20 14.10
C ALA A 464 -22.23 3.52 15.59
N ASN A 465 -21.38 4.38 16.14
CA ASN A 465 -21.72 5.13 17.36
C ASN A 465 -23.00 5.96 17.11
N SER A 466 -23.70 6.35 18.18
CA SER A 466 -24.95 7.12 18.15
C SER A 466 -24.75 8.61 17.86
N GLU A 467 -23.52 9.10 17.80
CA GLU A 467 -23.22 10.49 17.42
C GLU A 467 -23.67 10.78 15.97
N PRO A 468 -24.29 11.94 15.68
CA PRO A 468 -24.79 12.25 14.34
C PRO A 468 -23.72 12.10 13.23
N ARG A 469 -22.48 12.53 13.53
CA ARG A 469 -21.34 12.41 12.60
C ARG A 469 -20.96 10.97 12.25
N THR A 470 -21.04 10.03 13.19
CA THR A 470 -20.69 8.63 12.95
C THR A 470 -21.78 7.92 12.17
N VAL A 471 -23.05 8.17 12.50
CA VAL A 471 -24.20 7.64 11.75
C VAL A 471 -24.17 8.15 10.31
N ALA A 472 -24.04 9.47 10.11
CA ALA A 472 -23.98 10.06 8.77
C ALA A 472 -22.78 9.56 7.95
N SER A 473 -21.64 9.29 8.60
CA SER A 473 -20.45 8.73 7.95
C SER A 473 -20.69 7.30 7.49
N ALA A 474 -21.26 6.46 8.35
CA ALA A 474 -21.60 5.07 8.01
C ALA A 474 -22.62 5.01 6.87
N GLU A 475 -23.64 5.85 6.89
CA GLU A 475 -24.61 5.95 5.79
C GLU A 475 -23.94 6.42 4.49
N ALA A 476 -23.08 7.44 4.55
CA ALA A 476 -22.35 7.90 3.38
C ALA A 476 -21.44 6.80 2.80
N PHE A 477 -20.79 6.02 3.66
CA PHE A 477 -20.06 4.82 3.27
C PHE A 477 -20.98 3.84 2.54
N THR A 478 -22.16 3.50 3.08
CA THR A 478 -23.09 2.56 2.44
C THR A 478 -23.55 3.02 1.06
N ARG A 479 -23.79 4.32 0.88
CA ARG A 479 -24.15 4.93 -0.41
C ARG A 479 -23.00 4.88 -1.43
N GLY A 480 -21.76 4.81 -0.96
CA GLY A 480 -20.60 4.52 -1.82
C GLY A 480 -20.48 3.03 -2.15
N PHE A 481 -20.66 2.18 -1.14
CA PHE A 481 -20.47 0.74 -1.20
C PHE A 481 -21.50 0.00 -2.06
N ALA A 482 -22.77 0.41 -1.99
CA ALA A 482 -23.86 -0.16 -2.79
C ALA A 482 -24.96 0.89 -3.01
N PRO A 483 -24.78 1.84 -3.95
CA PRO A 483 -25.62 3.03 -4.08
C PRO A 483 -27.11 2.75 -4.33
N ALA A 484 -27.44 1.62 -4.96
CA ALA A 484 -28.81 1.23 -5.28
C ALA A 484 -29.48 0.38 -4.18
N CYS A 485 -28.81 0.17 -3.04
CA CYS A 485 -29.21 -0.83 -2.06
C CYS A 485 -29.56 -0.21 -0.71
N SER A 486 -30.58 -0.77 -0.06
CA SER A 486 -30.95 -0.40 1.31
C SER A 486 -30.12 -1.21 2.30
N ILE A 487 -28.96 -0.69 2.68
CA ILE A 487 -28.11 -1.27 3.73
C ILE A 487 -28.43 -0.57 5.05
N SER A 488 -28.75 -1.34 6.08
CA SER A 488 -29.03 -0.80 7.42
C SER A 488 -27.75 -0.53 8.19
N VAL A 489 -27.65 0.65 8.80
CA VAL A 489 -26.61 0.98 9.79
C VAL A 489 -27.21 0.78 11.18
N THR A 490 -26.61 -0.09 11.98
CA THR A 490 -27.06 -0.31 13.37
C THR A 490 -26.42 0.70 14.30
N HIS A 491 -27.19 1.35 15.16
CA HIS A 491 -26.67 2.26 16.19
C HIS A 491 -27.68 2.40 17.33
N LEU A 492 -27.25 2.89 18.49
CA LEU A 492 -28.18 3.33 19.54
C LEU A 492 -28.87 4.65 19.12
N ARG A 493 -29.95 5.01 19.82
CA ARG A 493 -30.63 6.30 19.57
C ARG A 493 -29.63 7.46 19.69
N PRO A 494 -29.70 8.48 18.80
CA PRO A 494 -28.81 9.63 18.88
C PRO A 494 -28.77 10.27 20.27
N GLY A 495 -27.56 10.59 20.75
CA GLY A 495 -27.32 11.17 22.07
C GLY A 495 -27.31 10.17 23.24
N VAL A 496 -27.53 8.87 22.99
CA VAL A 496 -27.33 7.82 24.00
C VAL A 496 -25.91 7.26 23.87
N PRO A 497 -25.03 7.40 24.88
CA PRO A 497 -23.67 6.84 24.81
C PRO A 497 -23.69 5.34 24.54
N ASP A 498 -22.97 4.90 23.51
CA ASP A 498 -22.80 3.48 23.19
C ASP A 498 -21.49 2.98 23.85
N PRO A 499 -21.53 2.01 24.79
CA PRO A 499 -20.33 1.55 25.49
C PRO A 499 -19.27 0.93 24.57
N ILE A 500 -19.63 0.53 23.34
CA ILE A 500 -18.65 0.06 22.34
C ILE A 500 -17.74 1.20 21.87
N PHE A 501 -18.25 2.43 21.80
CA PHE A 501 -17.57 3.57 21.16
C PHE A 501 -17.28 4.73 22.11
N SER A 502 -18.09 4.88 23.16
CA SER A 502 -18.11 5.98 24.13
C SER A 502 -18.17 5.42 25.55
N ALA A 503 -17.28 4.47 25.87
CA ALA A 503 -17.28 3.75 27.14
C ALA A 503 -17.20 4.67 28.37
N LEU A 504 -16.45 5.78 28.27
CA LEU A 504 -16.32 6.75 29.35
C LEU A 504 -17.65 7.44 29.67
N ASP A 505 -18.40 7.84 28.64
CA ASP A 505 -19.70 8.49 28.83
C ASP A 505 -20.80 7.49 29.24
N ALA A 506 -20.70 6.25 28.75
CA ALA A 506 -21.67 5.18 29.03
C ALA A 506 -21.54 4.58 30.44
N ASP A 507 -20.31 4.44 30.94
CA ASP A 507 -20.01 3.97 32.29
C ASP A 507 -18.80 4.73 32.88
N PRO A 508 -18.99 5.97 33.36
CA PRO A 508 -17.91 6.76 33.95
C PRO A 508 -17.26 6.07 35.16
N THR A 509 -18.03 5.27 35.89
CA THR A 509 -17.59 4.63 37.14
C THR A 509 -16.53 3.54 36.92
N ARG A 510 -16.41 3.04 35.68
CA ARG A 510 -15.30 2.16 35.25
C ARG A 510 -13.93 2.83 35.36
N PHE A 511 -13.87 4.17 35.36
CA PHE A 511 -12.63 4.92 35.26
C PHE A 511 -12.26 5.58 36.59
N ASP A 512 -11.21 5.09 37.23
CA ASP A 512 -10.53 5.80 38.34
C ASP A 512 -9.40 6.65 37.76
N MET A 513 -9.68 7.91 37.46
CA MET A 513 -8.72 8.78 36.78
C MET A 513 -7.49 9.10 37.64
N ARG A 514 -7.60 9.16 38.97
CA ARG A 514 -6.44 9.27 39.88
C ARG A 514 -5.50 8.07 39.77
N ALA A 515 -6.02 6.86 39.58
CA ALA A 515 -5.19 5.68 39.34
C ALA A 515 -4.66 5.61 37.90
N ILE A 516 -5.44 6.04 36.92
CA ILE A 516 -5.06 6.06 35.50
C ILE A 516 -3.96 7.08 35.25
N VAL A 517 -4.13 8.35 35.66
CA VAL A 517 -3.18 9.45 35.40
C VAL A 517 -1.78 9.14 35.92
N ARG A 518 -1.64 8.45 37.05
CA ARG A 518 -0.34 8.01 37.60
C ARG A 518 0.41 7.00 36.73
N ARG A 519 -0.28 6.36 35.79
CA ARG A 519 0.26 5.35 34.85
C ARG A 519 0.32 5.86 33.41
N LEU A 520 -0.13 7.09 33.16
CA LEU A 520 0.02 7.72 31.86
C LEU A 520 1.48 8.19 31.67
N PRO A 521 1.97 8.23 30.42
CA PRO A 521 3.27 8.81 30.14
C PRO A 521 3.29 10.31 30.47
N ASP A 522 4.46 10.83 30.79
CA ASP A 522 4.68 12.26 30.98
C ASP A 522 4.41 13.01 29.66
N ALA A 523 3.34 13.80 29.64
CA ALA A 523 2.92 14.57 28.47
C ALA A 523 4.00 15.56 28.01
N ASP A 524 4.75 16.18 28.91
CA ASP A 524 5.83 17.09 28.51
C ASP A 524 6.94 16.36 27.77
N ARG A 525 7.28 15.13 28.19
CA ARG A 525 8.25 14.29 27.48
C ARG A 525 7.76 13.85 26.10
N VAL A 526 6.46 13.58 25.95
CA VAL A 526 5.85 13.24 24.65
C VAL A 526 5.90 14.46 23.72
N PHE A 527 5.51 15.65 24.20
CA PHE A 527 5.48 16.89 23.42
C PHE A 527 6.88 17.50 23.17
N ALA A 528 7.88 17.22 23.99
CA ALA A 528 9.25 17.68 23.78
C ALA A 528 9.84 17.19 22.45
N ARG A 529 9.33 16.08 21.90
CA ARG A 529 9.72 15.57 20.57
C ARG A 529 8.96 16.22 19.41
N ARG A 530 8.18 17.28 19.68
CA ARG A 530 7.28 17.96 18.72
C ARG A 530 7.56 19.47 18.63
N THR A 531 8.76 19.89 18.99
CA THR A 531 9.18 21.30 18.98
C THR A 531 8.98 21.95 17.63
N ASP A 532 9.22 21.25 16.53
CA ASP A 532 9.06 21.79 15.18
C ASP A 532 7.58 22.07 14.87
N ALA A 533 6.69 21.17 15.27
CA ALA A 533 5.24 21.36 15.12
C ALA A 533 4.73 22.51 16.00
N LEU A 534 5.19 22.61 17.25
CA LEU A 534 4.85 23.73 18.15
C LEU A 534 5.38 25.07 17.62
N ALA A 535 6.63 25.11 17.16
CA ALA A 535 7.24 26.32 16.60
C ALA A 535 6.53 26.74 15.30
N ALA A 536 6.17 25.78 14.45
CA ALA A 536 5.44 26.07 13.23
C ALA A 536 4.01 26.54 13.51
N LEU A 537 3.32 25.97 14.51
CA LEU A 537 2.02 26.46 14.97
C LEU A 537 2.14 27.87 15.60
N ALA A 538 3.21 28.12 16.35
CA ALA A 538 3.48 29.42 16.98
C ALA A 538 3.69 30.54 15.97
N ARG A 539 4.09 30.25 14.72
CA ARG A 539 4.13 31.26 13.65
C ARG A 539 2.73 31.62 13.16
N LEU A 540 1.80 30.68 13.21
CA LEU A 540 0.47 30.79 12.63
C LEU A 540 -0.57 31.38 13.60
N VAL A 541 -0.57 30.96 14.86
CA VAL A 541 -1.64 31.31 15.80
C VAL A 541 -1.24 32.48 16.69
N ARG A 542 -2.17 33.42 16.92
CA ARG A 542 -2.02 34.52 17.88
C ARG A 542 -3.15 34.52 18.88
N CYS A 543 -2.85 34.74 20.15
CA CYS A 543 -3.85 34.86 21.21
C CYS A 543 -3.90 36.29 21.71
N ASN A 544 -5.05 36.94 21.62
CA ASN A 544 -5.23 38.36 21.96
C ASN A 544 -4.17 39.28 21.30
N GLY A 545 -3.81 38.98 20.04
CA GLY A 545 -2.80 39.72 19.27
C GLY A 545 -1.33 39.38 19.57
N GLY A 546 -1.05 38.56 20.59
CA GLY A 546 0.30 38.14 20.97
C GLY A 546 0.58 36.65 20.74
N LEU A 547 1.73 36.17 21.21
CA LEU A 547 2.01 34.74 21.26
C LEU A 547 1.08 34.06 22.26
N CYS A 548 0.55 32.89 21.89
CA CYS A 548 -0.31 32.11 22.77
C CYS A 548 0.49 31.49 23.92
N SER A 549 0.11 31.81 25.17
CA SER A 549 0.80 31.33 26.37
C SER A 549 0.77 29.81 26.52
N PHE A 550 -0.25 29.13 25.98
CA PHE A 550 -0.30 27.67 26.01
C PHE A 550 0.89 27.03 25.28
N LEU A 551 1.49 27.69 24.28
CA LEU A 551 2.59 27.12 23.48
C LEU A 551 3.87 26.91 24.29
N THR A 552 4.06 27.68 25.36
CA THR A 552 5.23 27.62 26.24
C THR A 552 4.89 27.12 27.65
N SER A 553 3.62 26.78 27.89
CA SER A 553 3.17 26.24 29.17
C SER A 553 3.48 24.75 29.27
N VAL A 554 3.67 24.26 30.50
CA VAL A 554 3.73 22.81 30.78
C VAL A 554 2.39 22.14 30.46
N ASN A 555 2.46 20.92 29.96
CA ASN A 555 1.29 20.07 29.76
C ASN A 555 0.78 19.59 31.11
N ARG A 556 -0.53 19.72 31.34
CA ARG A 556 -1.19 19.17 32.53
C ARG A 556 -2.25 18.19 32.13
N VAL A 557 -2.19 17.01 32.75
CA VAL A 557 -3.21 15.96 32.69
C VAL A 557 -3.63 15.66 34.12
N GLN A 558 -4.89 15.95 34.45
CA GLN A 558 -5.40 15.78 35.81
C GLN A 558 -6.78 15.12 35.78
N PRO A 559 -7.14 14.33 36.82
CA PRO A 559 -8.51 13.88 36.98
C PRO A 559 -9.43 15.08 37.19
N ASP A 560 -10.66 15.00 36.69
CA ASP A 560 -11.70 15.96 37.02
C ASP A 560 -12.18 15.80 38.48
N GLY A 561 -13.10 16.69 38.90
CA GLY A 561 -13.65 16.67 40.26
C GLY A 561 -14.40 15.39 40.61
N ALA A 562 -14.99 14.74 39.61
CA ALA A 562 -15.71 13.46 39.77
C ALA A 562 -14.77 12.24 39.75
N ASN A 563 -13.49 12.43 39.42
CA ASN A 563 -12.49 11.38 39.24
C ASN A 563 -12.80 10.40 38.09
N HIS A 564 -13.62 10.82 37.13
CA HIS A 564 -14.02 10.00 35.99
C HIS A 564 -13.58 10.61 34.66
N GLY A 565 -13.44 11.93 34.55
CA GLY A 565 -12.92 12.62 33.37
C GLY A 565 -11.49 13.12 33.52
N LEU A 566 -10.93 13.64 32.43
CA LEU A 566 -9.63 14.33 32.40
C LEU A 566 -9.81 15.83 32.18
N ILE A 567 -9.05 16.63 32.92
CA ILE A 567 -8.83 18.05 32.68
C ILE A 567 -7.44 18.20 32.06
N LEU A 568 -7.39 18.87 30.90
CA LEU A 568 -6.18 19.09 30.12
C LEU A 568 -5.85 20.58 30.05
N ALA A 569 -4.58 20.93 30.15
CA ALA A 569 -4.11 22.30 29.93
C ALA A 569 -2.72 22.32 29.27
N GLY A 570 -2.41 23.41 28.57
CA GLY A 570 -1.16 23.58 27.82
C GLY A 570 -1.26 23.10 26.37
N PRO A 571 -0.12 22.81 25.72
CA PRO A 571 -0.08 22.38 24.32
C PRO A 571 -0.94 21.15 24.01
N ILE A 572 -1.04 20.20 24.95
CA ILE A 572 -1.83 18.98 24.84
C ILE A 572 -3.32 19.26 24.63
N ARG A 573 -3.85 20.37 25.16
CA ARG A 573 -5.24 20.77 24.99
C ARG A 573 -5.42 21.68 23.78
N GLU A 574 -4.79 22.84 23.82
CA GLU A 574 -5.04 23.90 22.83
C GLU A 574 -4.29 23.64 21.53
N GLY A 575 -3.03 23.22 21.61
CA GLY A 575 -2.20 22.92 20.44
C GLY A 575 -2.75 21.78 19.60
N SER A 576 -3.16 20.68 20.24
CA SER A 576 -3.79 19.54 19.57
C SER A 576 -5.16 19.92 18.95
N SER A 577 -5.99 20.67 19.68
CA SER A 577 -7.33 21.07 19.22
C SER A 577 -7.26 22.01 18.02
N ILE A 578 -6.39 23.01 18.07
CA ILE A 578 -6.19 23.96 16.98
C ILE A 578 -5.57 23.27 15.76
N ALA A 579 -4.59 22.37 15.96
CA ALA A 579 -4.00 21.61 14.87
C ALA A 579 -5.06 20.79 14.11
N GLU A 580 -5.95 20.12 14.82
CA GLU A 580 -7.05 19.36 14.22
C GLU A 580 -8.07 20.28 13.52
N ALA A 581 -8.43 21.42 14.12
CA ALA A 581 -9.35 22.38 13.49
C ALA A 581 -8.80 22.93 12.16
N LEU A 582 -7.50 23.25 12.12
CA LEU A 582 -6.81 23.70 10.90
C LEU A 582 -6.77 22.60 9.83
N MET A 583 -6.50 21.35 10.23
CA MET A 583 -6.54 20.21 9.32
C MET A 583 -7.95 20.02 8.76
N LEU A 584 -8.99 19.99 9.60
CA LEU A 584 -10.38 19.85 9.16
C LEU A 584 -10.77 20.95 8.15
N ALA A 585 -10.40 22.20 8.42
CA ALA A 585 -10.66 23.31 7.49
C ALA A 585 -10.01 23.08 6.12
N TYR A 586 -8.77 22.61 6.09
CA TYR A 586 -8.08 22.27 4.85
C TYR A 586 -8.77 21.14 4.09
N LEU A 587 -9.13 20.05 4.79
CA LEU A 587 -9.81 18.90 4.18
C LEU A 587 -11.19 19.27 3.64
N ASP A 588 -11.92 20.14 4.33
CA ASP A 588 -13.22 20.66 3.89
C ASP A 588 -13.12 21.70 2.75
N GLY A 589 -11.93 21.94 2.21
CA GLY A 589 -11.77 22.84 1.07
C GLY A 589 -11.95 24.32 1.43
N LYS A 590 -11.83 24.70 2.72
CA LYS A 590 -11.85 26.11 3.12
C LYS A 590 -10.68 26.88 2.48
N PRO A 591 -10.77 28.22 2.35
CA PRO A 591 -9.66 29.02 1.85
C PRO A 591 -8.37 28.73 2.62
N GLU A 592 -7.25 28.59 1.90
CA GLU A 592 -5.98 28.28 2.56
C GLU A 592 -5.51 29.46 3.40
N THR A 593 -5.17 29.17 4.65
CA THR A 593 -4.47 30.11 5.51
C THR A 593 -3.12 30.43 4.88
N ARG A 594 -2.74 31.72 4.86
CA ARG A 594 -1.44 32.16 4.33
C ARG A 594 -0.54 32.64 5.46
N LEU A 595 0.71 32.18 5.44
CA LEU A 595 1.76 32.57 6.37
C LEU A 595 2.93 33.14 5.55
N ASP A 596 3.33 34.38 5.82
CA ASP A 596 4.43 35.07 5.13
C ASP A 596 4.33 35.03 3.59
N GLY A 597 3.11 35.10 3.07
CA GLY A 597 2.83 35.04 1.63
C GLY A 597 2.73 33.63 1.03
N ALA A 598 3.08 32.58 1.76
CA ALA A 598 2.93 31.18 1.34
C ALA A 598 1.63 30.55 1.87
N SER A 599 1.02 29.65 1.10
CA SER A 599 -0.12 28.85 1.58
C SER A 599 0.33 27.82 2.61
N VAL A 600 -0.44 27.65 3.67
CA VAL A 600 -0.32 26.52 4.60
C VAL A 600 -0.97 25.30 3.98
N GLY A 601 -0.14 24.52 3.26
CA GLY A 601 -0.57 23.32 2.55
C GLY A 601 -0.53 22.04 3.40
N ALA A 602 -0.88 20.92 2.77
CA ALA A 602 -0.94 19.61 3.41
C ALA A 602 0.33 19.19 4.14
N ALA A 603 1.53 19.51 3.61
CA ALA A 603 2.79 19.17 4.29
C ALA A 603 2.93 19.83 5.67
N GLN A 604 2.57 21.12 5.80
CA GLN A 604 2.63 21.82 7.09
C GLN A 604 1.54 21.34 8.04
N LEU A 605 0.34 21.06 7.54
CA LEU A 605 -0.75 20.52 8.34
C LEU A 605 -0.46 19.08 8.80
N GLY A 606 0.20 18.28 7.96
CA GLY A 606 0.73 16.97 8.31
C GLY A 606 1.73 17.08 9.46
N LEU A 607 2.61 18.09 9.47
CA LEU A 607 3.47 18.37 10.62
C LEU A 607 2.66 18.76 11.86
N PHE A 608 1.64 19.61 11.75
CA PHE A 608 0.80 20.01 12.89
C PHE A 608 0.03 18.85 13.50
N SER A 609 -0.40 17.88 12.68
CA SER A 609 -1.08 16.68 13.17
C SER A 609 -0.26 15.90 14.20
N ALA A 610 1.07 16.08 14.23
CA ALA A 610 1.93 15.49 15.26
C ALA A 610 1.57 15.94 16.70
N LEU A 611 0.89 17.08 16.86
CA LEU A 611 0.37 17.56 18.16
C LEU A 611 -0.90 16.81 18.58
N HIS A 612 -1.77 16.46 17.62
CA HIS A 612 -2.96 15.65 17.87
C HIS A 612 -2.57 14.20 18.17
N ALA A 613 -1.72 13.58 17.34
CA ALA A 613 -1.10 12.29 17.62
C ALA A 613 -0.39 12.24 18.99
N ALA A 614 0.32 13.31 19.39
CA ALA A 614 0.95 13.40 20.70
C ALA A 614 -0.09 13.39 21.85
N MET A 615 -1.22 14.07 21.70
CA MET A 615 -2.32 14.02 22.66
C MET A 615 -2.90 12.60 22.76
N LEU A 616 -3.18 11.94 21.63
CA LEU A 616 -3.64 10.54 21.64
C LEU A 616 -2.64 9.62 22.35
N ASN A 617 -1.34 9.76 22.06
CA ASN A 617 -0.27 9.00 22.68
C ASN A 617 -0.10 9.27 24.18
N SER A 618 -0.54 10.44 24.67
CA SER A 618 -0.49 10.78 26.09
C SER A 618 -1.70 10.28 26.89
N ILE A 619 -2.91 10.33 26.32
CA ILE A 619 -4.14 10.19 27.11
C ILE A 619 -5.20 9.25 26.54
N VAL A 620 -4.98 8.61 25.40
CA VAL A 620 -5.97 7.69 24.79
C VAL A 620 -5.37 6.32 24.49
N ARG A 621 -4.19 6.32 23.86
CA ARG A 621 -3.45 5.11 23.47
C ARG A 621 -2.88 4.31 24.65
N PRO A 622 -2.37 4.91 25.75
CA PRO A 622 -1.71 4.14 26.80
C PRO A 622 -2.61 3.03 27.38
N PRO A 623 -2.11 1.79 27.59
CA PRO A 623 -2.94 0.67 28.05
C PRO A 623 -3.75 0.98 29.31
N ALA A 624 -3.20 1.78 30.25
CA ALA A 624 -3.86 2.16 31.49
C ALA A 624 -5.26 2.80 31.31
N ILE A 625 -5.48 3.52 30.20
CA ILE A 625 -6.78 4.09 29.83
C ILE A 625 -7.39 3.39 28.60
N GLY A 626 -6.57 2.92 27.67
CA GLY A 626 -7.03 2.22 26.46
C GLY A 626 -7.75 0.90 26.77
N GLU A 627 -7.32 0.14 27.78
CA GLU A 627 -8.00 -1.09 28.19
C GLU A 627 -9.47 -0.88 28.60
N PRO A 628 -9.79 0.02 29.57
CA PRO A 628 -11.17 0.29 29.94
C PRO A 628 -11.96 1.01 28.84
N LEU A 629 -11.32 1.87 28.02
CA LEU A 629 -11.98 2.52 26.88
C LEU A 629 -12.48 1.52 25.83
N SER A 630 -11.70 0.48 25.55
CA SER A 630 -11.95 -0.43 24.43
C SER A 630 -12.50 -1.80 24.84
N ARG A 631 -12.83 -2.05 26.12
CA ARG A 631 -13.24 -3.40 26.58
C ARG A 631 -14.36 -3.99 25.72
N ASP A 632 -15.46 -3.27 25.58
CA ASP A 632 -16.67 -3.74 24.91
C ASP A 632 -16.45 -3.92 23.40
N LEU A 633 -15.71 -3.01 22.75
CA LEU A 633 -15.30 -3.16 21.36
C LEU A 633 -14.38 -4.36 21.15
N ARG A 634 -13.39 -4.58 22.05
CA ARG A 634 -12.46 -5.69 21.93
C ARG A 634 -13.13 -7.04 22.07
N GLU A 635 -14.05 -7.19 23.02
CA GLU A 635 -14.85 -8.40 23.16
C GLU A 635 -15.59 -8.72 21.87
N ARG A 636 -16.20 -7.69 21.26
CA ARG A 636 -16.89 -7.84 19.98
C ARG A 636 -15.94 -8.15 18.82
N LEU A 637 -14.82 -7.44 18.73
CA LEU A 637 -13.82 -7.61 17.69
C LEU A 637 -13.24 -9.02 17.72
N ILE A 638 -12.89 -9.53 18.91
CA ILE A 638 -12.38 -10.90 19.09
C ILE A 638 -13.43 -11.93 18.62
N ALA A 639 -14.72 -11.70 18.90
CA ALA A 639 -15.78 -12.57 18.39
C ALA A 639 -15.83 -12.55 16.85
N ASP A 640 -15.90 -11.37 16.21
CA ASP A 640 -15.96 -11.29 14.74
C ASP A 640 -14.73 -11.90 14.03
N LEU A 641 -13.55 -11.84 14.67
CA LEU A 641 -12.30 -12.43 14.15
C LEU A 641 -12.26 -13.96 14.26
N THR A 642 -12.97 -14.55 15.22
CA THR A 642 -12.91 -15.99 15.53
C THR A 642 -14.13 -16.78 15.08
N GLU A 643 -15.29 -16.13 14.93
CA GLU A 643 -16.51 -16.80 14.48
C GLU A 643 -16.36 -17.35 13.05
N THR A 644 -16.94 -18.52 12.80
CA THR A 644 -16.98 -19.08 11.44
C THR A 644 -18.16 -18.53 10.63
N SER A 645 -19.29 -18.22 11.27
CA SER A 645 -20.57 -17.86 10.63
C SER A 645 -20.97 -16.38 10.69
N GLY A 646 -20.03 -15.47 10.94
CA GLY A 646 -20.24 -14.01 10.89
C GLY A 646 -20.27 -13.41 9.47
N PRO A 647 -20.60 -12.11 9.33
CA PRO A 647 -20.64 -11.44 8.03
C PRO A 647 -19.25 -11.39 7.38
N ASP A 648 -19.19 -11.43 6.07
CA ASP A 648 -17.94 -11.34 5.30
C ASP A 648 -17.26 -9.98 5.47
N PHE A 649 -18.04 -8.91 5.61
CA PHE A 649 -17.56 -7.57 5.93
C PHE A 649 -18.26 -6.99 7.16
N ARG A 650 -17.47 -6.65 8.18
CA ARG A 650 -17.91 -5.96 9.40
C ARG A 650 -17.25 -4.59 9.49
N LEU A 651 -18.06 -3.55 9.69
CA LEU A 651 -17.58 -2.19 9.90
C LEU A 651 -18.12 -1.57 11.19
N TYR A 652 -17.22 -1.08 12.04
CA TYR A 652 -17.48 -0.26 13.22
C TYR A 652 -17.11 1.18 12.91
N VAL A 653 -18.05 2.13 13.02
CA VAL A 653 -17.80 3.56 12.75
C VAL A 653 -17.87 4.36 14.06
N GLY A 654 -16.71 4.78 14.55
CA GLY A 654 -16.52 5.54 15.79
C GLY A 654 -15.65 6.78 15.59
N HIS A 655 -14.76 7.04 16.54
CA HIS A 655 -13.84 8.19 16.52
C HIS A 655 -12.38 7.72 16.54
N ASP A 656 -11.45 8.67 16.59
CA ASP A 656 -10.02 8.40 16.81
C ASP A 656 -9.77 7.65 18.14
N ASP A 657 -10.51 8.03 19.19
CA ASP A 657 -10.50 7.36 20.50
C ASP A 657 -11.06 5.93 20.52
N THR A 658 -11.67 5.48 19.42
CA THR A 658 -12.09 4.09 19.22
C THR A 658 -10.93 3.24 18.66
N ILE A 659 -10.05 3.85 17.85
CA ILE A 659 -8.93 3.18 17.18
C ILE A 659 -7.65 3.21 18.02
N ALA A 660 -7.31 4.37 18.60
CA ALA A 660 -6.08 4.58 19.36
C ALA A 660 -5.85 3.56 20.48
N PRO A 661 -6.87 3.17 21.29
CA PRO A 661 -6.70 2.13 22.30
C PRO A 661 -6.28 0.76 21.72
N LEU A 662 -6.83 0.37 20.58
CA LEU A 662 -6.50 -0.91 19.93
C LEU A 662 -5.04 -0.92 19.46
N LEU A 663 -4.58 0.18 18.86
CA LEU A 663 -3.19 0.35 18.46
C LEU A 663 -2.23 0.32 19.67
N GLY A 664 -2.61 0.95 20.78
CA GLY A 664 -1.83 0.95 22.01
C GLY A 664 -1.68 -0.44 22.64
N LEU A 665 -2.75 -1.24 22.64
CA LEU A 665 -2.73 -2.61 23.18
C LEU A 665 -1.91 -3.57 22.32
N MET A 666 -2.00 -3.43 21.00
CA MET A 666 -1.20 -4.22 20.06
C MET A 666 0.24 -3.72 19.92
N ASP A 667 0.62 -2.64 20.60
CA ASP A 667 1.92 -1.96 20.43
C ASP A 667 2.25 -1.66 18.95
N THR A 668 1.22 -1.26 18.20
CA THR A 668 1.26 -1.13 16.74
C THR A 668 1.24 0.34 16.34
N HIS A 669 2.27 0.81 15.64
CA HIS A 669 2.37 2.19 15.16
C HIS A 669 1.92 2.31 13.71
N VAL A 670 1.23 3.40 13.38
CA VAL A 670 0.67 3.63 12.04
C VAL A 670 1.19 4.93 11.44
N ARG A 671 1.20 5.00 10.11
CA ARG A 671 1.55 6.23 9.38
C ARG A 671 0.63 6.40 8.18
N ALA A 672 -0.31 7.32 8.31
CA ALA A 672 -1.16 7.72 7.20
C ALA A 672 -0.40 8.65 6.23
N PRO A 673 -0.51 8.46 4.91
CA PRO A 673 0.14 9.35 3.94
C PRO A 673 -0.31 10.80 4.08
N GLY A 674 0.65 11.72 4.22
CA GLY A 674 0.39 13.15 4.40
C GLY A 674 0.11 13.56 5.85
N TYR A 675 0.21 12.63 6.82
CA TYR A 675 0.03 12.90 8.24
C TYR A 675 1.25 12.50 9.06
N ALA A 676 1.32 12.99 10.31
CA ALA A 676 2.33 12.59 11.28
C ALA A 676 2.17 11.11 11.68
N PRO A 677 3.25 10.44 12.13
CA PRO A 677 3.14 9.10 12.68
C PRO A 677 2.20 9.08 13.89
N ASP A 678 1.42 8.00 13.99
CA ASP A 678 0.35 7.76 14.96
C ASP A 678 -0.82 8.75 14.93
N GLU A 679 -0.91 9.60 13.90
CA GLU A 679 -2.13 10.33 13.63
C GLU A 679 -3.23 9.36 13.15
N ILE A 680 -4.49 9.65 13.50
CA ILE A 680 -5.66 8.87 13.08
C ILE A 680 -6.59 9.79 12.28
N PRO A 681 -6.36 9.96 10.97
CA PRO A 681 -7.11 10.91 10.15
C PRO A 681 -8.60 10.62 10.09
N VAL A 682 -9.42 11.65 9.84
CA VAL A 682 -10.85 11.45 9.55
C VAL A 682 -11.04 10.52 8.36
N GLY A 683 -12.02 9.62 8.44
CA GLY A 683 -12.29 8.59 7.44
C GLY A 683 -11.26 7.44 7.38
N SER A 684 -10.24 7.44 8.24
CA SER A 684 -9.28 6.34 8.34
C SER A 684 -9.86 5.13 9.08
N ALA A 685 -9.26 3.95 8.90
CA ALA A 685 -9.69 2.74 9.57
C ALA A 685 -8.52 1.82 9.93
N LEU A 686 -8.60 1.20 11.12
CA LEU A 686 -7.83 0.02 11.47
C LEU A 686 -8.62 -1.22 11.03
N GLY A 687 -8.01 -2.07 10.21
CA GLY A 687 -8.64 -3.23 9.62
C GLY A 687 -7.91 -4.53 9.89
N PHE A 688 -8.66 -5.62 9.80
CA PHE A 688 -8.23 -7.00 10.02
C PHE A 688 -8.76 -7.85 8.86
N ALA A 689 -7.87 -8.22 7.93
CA ALA A 689 -8.17 -9.13 6.84
C ALA A 689 -7.86 -10.56 7.27
N VAL A 690 -8.88 -11.42 7.29
CA VAL A 690 -8.79 -12.81 7.73
C VAL A 690 -8.76 -13.71 6.51
N TYR A 691 -7.71 -14.51 6.41
CA TYR A 691 -7.43 -15.42 5.31
C TYR A 691 -7.49 -16.86 5.78
N ASP A 692 -8.01 -17.73 4.91
CA ASP A 692 -7.72 -19.16 4.98
C ASP A 692 -6.53 -19.46 4.08
N THR A 693 -5.61 -20.28 4.56
CA THR A 693 -4.44 -20.73 3.80
C THR A 693 -4.74 -22.10 3.19
N ASP A 694 -4.07 -22.44 2.08
CA ASP A 694 -4.19 -23.77 1.46
C ASP A 694 -3.78 -24.92 2.40
N ALA A 695 -3.02 -24.61 3.45
CA ALA A 695 -2.68 -25.54 4.53
C ALA A 695 -3.81 -25.73 5.57
N GLY A 696 -5.00 -25.14 5.35
CA GLY A 696 -6.15 -25.22 6.25
C GLY A 696 -6.01 -24.42 7.54
N LYS A 697 -5.11 -23.44 7.57
CA LYS A 697 -4.89 -22.54 8.73
C LYS A 697 -5.49 -21.17 8.48
N THR A 698 -5.93 -20.50 9.53
CA THR A 698 -6.34 -19.09 9.48
C THR A 698 -5.15 -18.18 9.76
N ALA A 699 -5.00 -17.14 8.95
CA ALA A 699 -4.04 -16.06 9.13
C ALA A 699 -4.77 -14.71 9.10
N ILE A 700 -4.28 -13.72 9.85
CA ILE A 700 -4.87 -12.39 9.94
C ILE A 700 -3.81 -11.36 9.57
N ARG A 701 -4.14 -10.45 8.66
CA ARG A 701 -3.34 -9.28 8.32
C ARG A 701 -3.98 -8.04 8.92
N VAL A 702 -3.22 -7.33 9.75
CA VAL A 702 -3.61 -6.00 10.23
C VAL A 702 -3.24 -4.96 9.18
N PHE A 703 -4.15 -4.05 8.89
CA PHE A 703 -3.93 -2.95 7.95
C PHE A 703 -4.48 -1.63 8.51
N PHE A 704 -3.92 -0.52 8.03
CA PHE A 704 -4.41 0.83 8.32
C PHE A 704 -4.74 1.53 7.02
N GLN A 705 -5.97 2.00 6.90
CA GLN A 705 -6.48 2.65 5.71
C GLN A 705 -6.66 4.15 5.93
N SER A 706 -6.27 4.98 4.96
CA SER A 706 -6.51 6.43 5.01
C SER A 706 -6.49 7.08 3.63
N GLN A 707 -7.19 8.19 3.45
CA GLN A 707 -7.08 9.06 2.27
C GLN A 707 -6.07 10.18 2.55
N THR A 708 -5.32 10.65 1.54
CA THR A 708 -4.39 11.77 1.72
C THR A 708 -5.14 13.10 1.90
N PRO A 709 -4.55 14.09 2.59
CA PRO A 709 -5.13 15.42 2.71
C PRO A 709 -5.40 16.07 1.34
N GLU A 710 -4.47 15.93 0.40
CA GLU A 710 -4.55 16.52 -0.93
C GLU A 710 -5.70 15.92 -1.75
N ALA A 711 -5.89 14.60 -1.67
CA ALA A 711 -6.98 13.92 -2.38
C ALA A 711 -8.34 14.34 -1.83
N LEU A 712 -8.49 14.38 -0.50
CA LEU A 712 -9.71 14.84 0.17
C LEU A 712 -10.02 16.31 -0.14
N ARG A 713 -9.00 17.17 -0.18
CA ARG A 713 -9.17 18.59 -0.51
C ARG A 713 -9.51 18.79 -1.99
N ALA A 714 -8.80 18.16 -2.92
CA ALA A 714 -8.96 18.41 -4.35
C ALA A 714 -10.27 17.82 -4.89
N ALA A 715 -10.53 16.54 -4.62
CA ALA A 715 -11.66 15.81 -5.16
C ALA A 715 -12.11 14.70 -4.20
N PRO A 716 -12.81 15.03 -3.10
CA PRO A 716 -13.14 14.05 -2.05
C PRO A 716 -13.97 12.88 -2.57
N GLY A 717 -14.82 13.11 -3.58
CA GLY A 717 -15.58 12.05 -4.25
C GLY A 717 -14.73 11.08 -5.08
N HIS A 718 -13.44 11.35 -5.31
CA HIS A 718 -12.51 10.48 -6.03
C HIS A 718 -11.26 10.16 -5.21
N ALA A 719 -11.21 10.59 -3.94
CA ALA A 719 -10.10 10.32 -3.06
C ALA A 719 -10.07 8.81 -2.74
N ARG A 720 -9.19 8.06 -3.41
CA ARG A 720 -9.03 6.64 -3.12
C ARG A 720 -8.22 6.46 -1.83
N PRO A 721 -8.65 5.61 -0.90
CA PRO A 721 -7.83 5.24 0.24
C PRO A 721 -6.54 4.52 -0.16
N SER A 722 -5.53 4.71 0.67
CA SER A 722 -4.27 3.98 0.71
C SER A 722 -4.31 2.94 1.82
N LEU A 723 -3.68 1.78 1.62
CA LEU A 723 -3.55 0.71 2.62
C LEU A 723 -2.10 0.61 3.12
N GLY A 724 -1.88 0.83 4.41
CA GLY A 724 -0.65 0.50 5.12
C GLY A 724 -0.78 -0.84 5.86
N PHE A 725 0.33 -1.55 6.03
CA PHE A 725 0.37 -2.82 6.77
C PHE A 725 1.32 -2.68 7.95
N PRO A 726 0.87 -2.07 9.06
CA PRO A 726 1.75 -1.76 10.17
C PRO A 726 2.29 -3.04 10.82
N ALA A 727 3.52 -2.98 11.32
CA ALA A 727 4.10 -4.08 12.06
C ALA A 727 3.33 -4.30 13.37
N VAL A 728 2.94 -5.55 13.63
CA VAL A 728 2.32 -5.97 14.88
C VAL A 728 3.33 -6.82 15.65
N PRO A 729 3.95 -6.32 16.74
CA PRO A 729 5.03 -7.00 17.45
C PRO A 729 4.70 -8.42 17.95
N ALA A 730 3.42 -8.72 18.15
CA ALA A 730 2.98 -10.05 18.57
C ALA A 730 3.05 -11.13 17.47
N CYS A 731 3.12 -10.73 16.19
CA CYS A 731 3.01 -11.63 15.05
C CYS A 731 4.38 -12.11 14.62
N LYS A 732 4.61 -13.44 14.69
CA LYS A 732 5.95 -14.03 14.56
C LYS A 732 6.35 -14.36 13.14
N ALA A 733 5.40 -14.42 12.20
CA ALA A 733 5.70 -14.74 10.82
C ALA A 733 6.48 -13.59 10.16
N ALA A 734 7.52 -13.91 9.38
CA ALA A 734 8.30 -12.92 8.63
C ALA A 734 7.44 -12.08 7.67
N THR A 735 6.34 -12.66 7.17
CA THR A 735 5.34 -11.99 6.33
C THR A 735 4.49 -10.98 7.09
N GLY A 736 4.64 -10.82 8.41
CA GLY A 736 3.79 -9.95 9.24
C GLY A 736 2.34 -10.43 9.41
N LEU A 737 2.02 -11.64 8.94
CA LEU A 737 0.73 -12.29 9.23
C LEU A 737 0.69 -12.77 10.69
N CYS A 738 -0.46 -12.59 11.31
CA CYS A 738 -0.75 -13.03 12.67
C CYS A 738 -1.58 -14.30 12.63
N THR A 739 -1.29 -15.26 13.50
CA THR A 739 -2.30 -16.25 13.87
C THR A 739 -3.42 -15.58 14.68
N PRO A 740 -4.64 -16.15 14.70
CA PRO A 740 -5.70 -15.66 15.58
C PRO A 740 -5.25 -15.53 17.03
N ASP A 741 -4.54 -16.53 17.56
CA ASP A 741 -4.07 -16.53 18.95
C ASP A 741 -3.08 -15.41 19.25
N GLU A 742 -2.12 -15.14 18.36
CA GLU A 742 -1.16 -14.03 18.51
C GLU A 742 -1.87 -12.68 18.59
N LEU A 743 -2.81 -12.45 17.66
CA LEU A 743 -3.55 -11.19 17.61
C LEU A 743 -4.49 -11.03 18.81
N ILE A 744 -5.22 -12.08 19.18
CA ILE A 744 -6.12 -12.08 20.34
C ILE A 744 -5.31 -11.86 21.63
N SER A 745 -4.13 -12.47 21.75
CA SER A 745 -3.24 -12.24 22.88
C SER A 745 -2.82 -10.77 22.96
N ALA A 746 -2.50 -10.13 21.83
CA ALA A 746 -2.16 -8.70 21.79
C ALA A 746 -3.35 -7.81 22.19
N LEU A 747 -4.57 -8.16 21.76
CA LEU A 747 -5.78 -7.42 22.12
C LEU A 747 -6.19 -7.61 23.59
N LYS A 748 -5.91 -8.78 24.20
CA LYS A 748 -6.26 -9.09 25.59
C LYS A 748 -5.24 -8.63 26.63
N THR A 749 -3.95 -8.70 26.30
CA THR A 749 -2.86 -8.57 27.28
C THR A 749 -2.22 -7.20 27.17
N SER A 750 -2.27 -6.41 28.23
CA SER A 750 -1.32 -5.32 28.43
C SER A 750 0.02 -5.95 28.83
N ARG A 751 0.99 -5.97 27.91
CA ARG A 751 2.38 -6.05 28.34
C ARG A 751 2.61 -4.77 29.14
N ALA A 752 2.88 -4.90 30.44
CA ALA A 752 3.32 -3.77 31.25
C ALA A 752 4.56 -3.19 30.56
N GLN A 753 4.40 -2.06 29.86
CA GLN A 753 5.54 -1.30 29.37
C GLN A 753 6.28 -0.80 30.61
N ASP A 754 7.54 -1.20 30.75
CA ASP A 754 8.43 -0.65 31.76
C ASP A 754 8.58 0.86 31.47
N PRO A 755 8.14 1.76 32.36
CA PRO A 755 8.25 3.21 32.14
C PRO A 755 9.70 3.70 32.04
N HIS A 756 10.69 2.83 32.29
CA HIS A 756 12.12 3.10 32.18
C HIS A 756 12.81 2.43 30.98
N ALA A 757 12.10 1.64 30.17
CA ALA A 757 12.70 1.10 28.95
C ALA A 757 13.00 2.24 27.96
N PRO A 758 14.24 2.39 27.46
CA PRO A 758 14.50 3.30 26.35
C PRO A 758 13.64 2.86 25.16
N THR A 759 13.02 3.82 24.47
CA THR A 759 12.39 3.60 23.17
C THR A 759 13.44 3.02 22.23
N THR A 760 13.50 1.70 22.08
CA THR A 760 14.35 1.03 21.10
C THR A 760 13.64 1.06 19.76
N GLY A 761 13.75 2.19 19.10
CA GLY A 761 13.30 2.46 17.75
C GLY A 761 13.71 3.89 17.44
N GLU A 762 14.53 4.07 16.41
CA GLU A 762 15.29 5.29 16.07
C GLU A 762 16.69 5.36 16.73
N LYS A 763 17.58 4.47 16.26
CA LYS A 763 18.90 4.91 15.77
C LYS A 763 18.88 4.83 14.25
#